data_AF-A0A919GQK2-F1
#
_entry.id   AF-A0A919GQK2-F1
#
_cell.length_a   1.000
_cell.length_b   1.000
_cell.length_c   1.000
_cell.angle_alpha   90.00
_cell.angle_beta   90.00
_cell.angle_gamma   90.00
#
_symmetry.space_group_name_H-M   'P 1'
#
loop_
_entity.id
_entity.type
_entity.pdbx_description
1 polymer ?
#
loop_
_entity_poly.entity_id
_entity_poly.type
_entity_poly.pdbx_seq_one_letter_code
_entity_poly.pdbx_strand_id
1 'polypeptide(L)'
;MRTQKKIPALIHQTWKDADVPAQWKKWADSWRRHHPGWGYRLWTDSDNRAFLQEHYPWFLPIYDGYAEPIMRADAIRYFLLDHFGGLYVDLDFECLSPVEGILDGHELVLGCEPQAHTGLLLARQRGFSRIVGNAFIASRPGHPFWAHVHRQLVGAHRMPGALDVTGPFFLTRAIDSAPEPASIASITILGPEVLYPEVSPYAQELFGPQEADYERAYAVHHWSGSWVRDSPATPRTSAGKRFPFWASQELQPLADGLLNLDAQRRRWASGAPAPTVSCLMVTKDRSSTARRAIACFRTQTYPNLELVVVEDGTDDALEQHIHELDDPRIRHHRLPSEGRTLGELRNEAVDRATGPYVSQWDDDDLYDPERIETQMAAILSLGAEACFLARERLWWPARHKLAISCARLWEGSMVCAKDRLPRYPALRRGEDTPVAEEVARTCRVVSVDAPELYTYVCHGGNTFNEAHFAEHFDVATQIWSEPGAYAERLLAMATRLPIGPEDIAHAENGAATRPSGQGGRTATALEPAPGPATERPTVLVLTPLKDAAAFLPGYLENLRALDYPREAISLGLLEGDSKDTTPDLLRQVLPGLEAEFRRVTLVHRDFGLQLAGPRWEPGVQRRRRSVLAKVRNHLLSRALTDEEWVLWLDVDVTGYPADLVQRLLGAGKDIVVPHCATTAGGPTYDLNTFVLHPRAGTLNWSQWLRDGILQPPRGFGRVYLDELRGQGLIRVDSVGGTTLLVRADLHRDGLIFPSFPYQHLIETEGLAAMARDMGTACWALPDLEVLHPHHADVAEPLVHHME
;
A
#
# COMPACT_ATOMS: atom_id res chain seq x y z
N MET A 1 -4.52 11.34 58.82
CA MET A 1 -5.20 10.08 58.44
C MET A 1 -5.04 9.92 56.93
N ARG A 2 -4.27 8.94 56.45
CA ARG A 2 -4.11 8.68 55.01
C ARG A 2 -5.44 8.10 54.50
N THR A 3 -6.27 8.94 53.89
CA THR A 3 -7.50 8.51 53.22
C THR A 3 -7.13 7.52 52.13
N GLN A 4 -7.65 6.30 52.25
CA GLN A 4 -7.36 5.16 51.38
C GLN A 4 -7.65 5.52 49.91
N LYS A 5 -6.64 5.35 49.05
CA LYS A 5 -6.72 5.51 47.58
C LYS A 5 -7.48 4.33 46.94
N LYS A 6 -8.72 4.08 47.37
CA LYS A 6 -9.52 2.94 46.91
C LYS A 6 -10.38 3.30 45.69
N ILE A 7 -10.70 2.29 44.89
CA ILE A 7 -11.70 2.37 43.80
C ILE A 7 -13.08 2.63 44.44
N PRO A 8 -13.78 3.73 44.08
CA PRO A 8 -15.12 4.03 44.58
C PRO A 8 -16.17 2.96 44.24
N ALA A 9 -17.14 2.77 45.13
CA ALA A 9 -18.32 1.94 44.89
C ALA A 9 -19.35 2.65 44.00
N LEU A 10 -18.97 2.90 42.74
CA LEU A 10 -19.76 3.63 41.74
C LEU A 10 -19.64 2.95 40.38
N ILE A 11 -20.78 2.66 39.75
CA ILE A 11 -20.85 2.03 38.43
C ILE A 11 -21.24 3.08 37.39
N HIS A 12 -20.49 3.11 36.29
CA HIS A 12 -20.71 3.94 35.12
C HIS A 12 -21.04 3.06 33.91
N GLN A 13 -22.11 3.42 33.22
CA GLN A 13 -22.42 2.89 31.89
C GLN A 13 -22.84 4.05 30.99
N THR A 14 -22.65 3.95 29.68
CA THR A 14 -23.07 4.98 28.74
C THR A 14 -24.08 4.44 27.74
N TRP A 15 -25.03 5.27 27.36
CA TRP A 15 -25.94 5.02 26.24
C TRP A 15 -26.21 6.32 25.49
N LYS A 16 -26.75 6.23 24.27
CA LYS A 16 -27.14 7.43 23.51
C LYS A 16 -28.13 8.33 24.26
N ASP A 17 -29.08 7.72 24.97
CA ASP A 17 -30.21 8.36 25.65
C ASP A 17 -30.66 7.51 26.86
N ALA A 18 -31.77 7.87 27.50
CA ALA A 18 -32.30 7.12 28.64
C ALA A 18 -33.00 5.80 28.25
N ASP A 19 -33.26 5.58 26.96
CA ASP A 19 -34.05 4.46 26.44
C ASP A 19 -33.14 3.29 26.03
N VAL A 20 -32.63 2.59 27.04
CA VAL A 20 -31.79 1.38 26.86
C VAL A 20 -32.65 0.19 26.41
N PRO A 21 -32.30 -0.51 25.30
CA PRO A 21 -32.98 -1.72 24.86
C PRO A 21 -33.11 -2.80 25.93
N ALA A 22 -34.21 -3.55 25.91
CA ALA A 22 -34.55 -4.52 26.95
C ALA A 22 -33.47 -5.59 27.14
N GLN A 23 -32.83 -6.06 26.05
CA GLN A 23 -31.76 -7.07 26.14
C GLN A 23 -30.55 -6.57 26.94
N TRP A 24 -30.16 -5.30 26.79
CA TRP A 24 -29.01 -4.72 27.48
C TRP A 24 -29.38 -4.21 28.86
N LYS A 25 -30.63 -3.79 29.04
CA LYS A 25 -31.16 -3.45 30.37
C LYS A 25 -31.07 -4.66 31.32
N LYS A 26 -31.34 -5.87 30.84
CA LYS A 26 -31.16 -7.11 31.61
C LYS A 26 -29.73 -7.25 32.15
N TRP A 27 -28.73 -7.00 31.30
CA TRP A 27 -27.31 -7.11 31.67
C TRP A 27 -26.87 -5.95 32.56
N ALA A 28 -27.27 -4.71 32.27
CA ALA A 28 -27.09 -3.57 33.17
C ALA A 28 -27.73 -3.79 34.57
N ASP A 29 -28.91 -4.41 34.63
CA ASP A 29 -29.59 -4.76 35.87
C ASP A 29 -28.82 -5.79 36.69
N SER A 30 -28.07 -6.69 36.04
CA SER A 30 -27.23 -7.68 36.75
C SER A 30 -26.19 -7.00 37.63
N TRP A 31 -25.52 -5.96 37.15
CA TRP A 31 -24.54 -5.18 37.92
C TRP A 31 -25.16 -4.58 39.18
N ARG A 32 -26.36 -4.02 39.07
CA ARG A 32 -27.10 -3.44 40.22
C ARG A 32 -27.57 -4.50 41.21
N ARG A 33 -27.99 -5.67 40.73
CA ARG A 33 -28.42 -6.80 41.58
C ARG A 33 -27.26 -7.35 42.41
N HIS A 34 -26.07 -7.49 41.80
CA HIS A 34 -24.89 -7.99 42.50
C HIS A 34 -24.23 -6.94 43.41
N HIS A 35 -24.53 -5.65 43.20
CA HIS A 35 -23.93 -4.53 43.94
C HIS A 35 -24.98 -3.53 44.48
N PRO A 36 -25.94 -3.95 45.33
CA PRO A 36 -27.07 -3.11 45.76
C PRO A 36 -26.66 -1.87 46.58
N GLY A 37 -25.45 -1.86 47.14
CA GLY A 37 -24.90 -0.73 47.89
C GLY A 37 -24.05 0.25 47.06
N TRP A 38 -23.83 -0.03 45.78
CA TRP A 38 -23.02 0.83 44.91
C TRP A 38 -23.86 1.92 44.26
N GLY A 39 -23.28 3.09 44.06
CA GLY A 39 -23.87 4.11 43.20
C GLY A 39 -23.94 3.62 41.76
N TYR A 40 -24.93 4.07 41.00
CA TYR A 40 -25.08 3.76 39.59
C TYR A 40 -25.38 5.02 38.79
N ARG A 41 -24.69 5.22 37.67
CA ARG A 41 -24.95 6.33 36.76
C ARG A 41 -24.90 5.85 35.31
N LEU A 42 -26.05 5.97 34.65
CA LEU A 42 -26.15 5.93 33.19
C LEU A 42 -25.87 7.33 32.66
N TRP A 43 -24.93 7.44 31.73
CA TRP A 43 -24.59 8.70 31.08
C TRP A 43 -25.10 8.71 29.64
N THR A 44 -25.94 9.68 29.31
CA THR A 44 -26.39 9.90 27.93
C THR A 44 -25.32 10.63 27.10
N ASP A 45 -25.42 10.63 25.77
CA ASP A 45 -24.54 11.44 24.92
C ASP A 45 -24.57 12.93 25.30
N SER A 46 -25.75 13.41 25.72
CA SER A 46 -25.90 14.79 26.19
C SER A 46 -25.18 15.05 27.53
N ASP A 47 -25.27 14.12 28.47
CA ASP A 47 -24.57 14.21 29.76
C ASP A 47 -23.05 14.14 29.56
N ASN A 48 -22.59 13.23 28.70
CA ASN A 48 -21.18 13.03 28.36
C ASN A 48 -20.55 14.30 27.80
N ARG A 49 -21.22 14.92 26.82
CA ARG A 49 -20.74 16.16 26.21
C ARG A 49 -20.77 17.33 27.21
N ALA A 50 -21.83 17.45 28.00
CA ALA A 50 -21.93 18.50 29.03
C ALA A 50 -20.82 18.36 30.09
N PHE A 51 -20.55 17.13 30.55
CA PHE A 51 -19.47 16.82 31.48
C PHE A 51 -18.09 17.22 30.93
N LEU A 52 -17.79 16.88 29.67
CA LEU A 52 -16.53 17.29 29.05
C LEU A 52 -16.44 18.80 28.88
N GLN A 53 -17.53 19.46 28.51
CA GLN A 53 -17.57 20.92 28.38
C GLN A 53 -17.28 21.62 29.72
N GLU A 54 -17.78 21.06 30.83
CA GLU A 54 -17.57 21.61 32.17
C GLU A 54 -16.17 21.34 32.71
N HIS A 55 -15.69 20.09 32.61
CA HIS A 55 -14.48 19.65 33.33
C HIS A 55 -13.24 19.47 32.44
N TYR A 56 -13.40 19.23 31.14
CA TYR A 56 -12.31 18.99 30.19
C TYR A 56 -12.50 19.73 28.84
N PRO A 57 -12.78 21.06 28.86
CA PRO A 57 -13.18 21.80 27.65
C PRO A 57 -12.12 21.78 26.55
N TRP A 58 -10.84 21.58 26.91
CA TRP A 58 -9.73 21.46 25.97
C TRP A 58 -9.84 20.24 25.04
N PHE A 59 -10.53 19.17 25.47
CA PHE A 59 -10.70 17.95 24.68
C PHE A 59 -11.96 17.98 23.82
N LEU A 60 -12.90 18.88 24.11
CA LEU A 60 -14.19 18.95 23.43
C LEU A 60 -14.08 19.05 21.89
N PRO A 61 -13.14 19.81 21.29
CA PRO A 61 -12.98 19.83 19.84
C PRO A 61 -12.57 18.48 19.23
N ILE A 62 -11.78 17.68 19.97
CA ILE A 62 -11.39 16.33 19.56
C ILE A 62 -12.57 15.38 19.72
N TYR A 63 -13.27 15.46 20.85
CA TYR A 63 -14.44 14.65 21.16
C TYR A 63 -15.57 14.84 20.15
N ASP A 64 -15.92 16.10 19.85
CA ASP A 64 -16.92 16.46 18.85
C ASP A 64 -16.45 16.10 17.42
N GLY A 65 -15.12 16.09 17.20
CA GLY A 65 -14.49 15.76 15.93
C GLY A 65 -14.42 14.25 15.60
N TYR A 66 -14.74 13.36 16.54
CA TYR A 66 -14.76 11.92 16.27
C TYR A 66 -15.83 11.55 15.24
N ALA A 67 -15.43 10.73 14.26
CA ALA A 67 -16.31 10.37 13.14
C ALA A 67 -17.44 9.44 13.55
N GLU A 68 -17.18 8.51 14.47
CA GLU A 68 -18.13 7.48 14.88
C GLU A 68 -18.60 7.69 16.32
N PRO A 69 -19.89 7.49 16.65
CA PRO A 69 -20.39 7.58 18.01
C PRO A 69 -19.66 6.66 19.00
N ILE A 70 -19.25 5.47 18.56
CA ILE A 70 -18.52 4.52 19.41
C ILE A 70 -17.19 5.11 19.91
N MET A 71 -16.51 5.93 19.12
CA MET A 71 -15.27 6.60 19.55
C MET A 71 -15.53 7.59 20.70
N ARG A 72 -16.70 8.23 20.72
CA ARG A 72 -17.11 9.11 21.83
C ARG A 72 -17.43 8.31 23.08
N ALA A 73 -18.11 7.17 22.96
CA ALA A 73 -18.37 6.25 24.08
C ALA A 73 -17.07 5.65 24.65
N ASP A 74 -16.12 5.31 23.77
CA ASP A 74 -14.80 4.82 24.16
C ASP A 74 -13.92 5.90 24.79
N ALA A 75 -13.98 7.15 24.32
CA ALA A 75 -13.20 8.23 24.90
C ALA A 75 -13.74 8.63 26.28
N ILE A 76 -15.07 8.79 26.41
CA ILE A 76 -15.66 9.38 27.61
C ILE A 76 -15.40 8.53 28.86
N ARG A 77 -15.38 7.20 28.74
CA ARG A 77 -15.13 6.30 29.88
C ARG A 77 -13.81 6.59 30.60
N TYR A 78 -12.77 7.01 29.86
CA TYR A 78 -11.48 7.37 30.44
C TYR A 78 -11.57 8.64 31.31
N PHE A 79 -12.33 9.65 30.86
CA PHE A 79 -12.53 10.89 31.61
C PHE A 79 -13.45 10.70 32.81
N LEU A 80 -14.47 9.85 32.70
CA LEU A 80 -15.35 9.51 33.83
C LEU A 80 -14.55 8.84 34.96
N LEU A 81 -13.67 7.90 34.60
CA LEU A 81 -12.81 7.20 35.56
C LEU A 81 -11.71 8.09 36.13
N ASP A 82 -11.15 9.01 35.35
CA ASP A 82 -10.22 10.01 35.87
C ASP A 82 -10.89 10.91 36.91
N HIS A 83 -12.11 11.37 36.62
CA HIS A 83 -12.80 12.35 37.45
C HIS A 83 -13.47 11.75 38.69
N PHE A 84 -14.32 10.74 38.49
CA PHE A 84 -15.11 10.12 39.55
C PHE A 84 -14.45 8.87 40.13
N GLY A 85 -13.61 8.19 39.34
CA GLY A 85 -13.22 6.81 39.61
C GLY A 85 -14.41 5.85 39.52
N GLY A 86 -14.29 4.69 40.15
CA GLY A 86 -15.32 3.67 40.18
C GLY A 86 -15.08 2.60 39.11
N LEU A 87 -16.15 1.93 38.72
CA LEU A 87 -16.18 0.89 37.70
C LEU A 87 -16.93 1.41 36.47
N TYR A 88 -16.27 1.46 35.33
CA TYR A 88 -16.93 1.57 34.04
C TYR A 88 -17.13 0.17 33.46
N VAL A 89 -18.34 -0.10 32.95
CA VAL A 89 -18.64 -1.35 32.26
C VAL A 89 -19.62 -1.14 31.11
N ASP A 90 -19.37 -1.80 29.97
CA ASP A 90 -20.27 -1.72 28.81
C ASP A 90 -21.65 -2.36 29.09
N LEU A 91 -22.65 -1.98 28.29
CA LEU A 91 -24.04 -2.41 28.49
C LEU A 91 -24.29 -3.88 28.09
N ASP A 92 -23.41 -4.45 27.27
CA ASP A 92 -23.38 -5.86 26.87
C ASP A 92 -22.43 -6.72 27.71
N PHE A 93 -22.09 -6.22 28.90
CA PHE A 93 -21.40 -6.98 29.92
C PHE A 93 -22.39 -7.45 30.99
N GLU A 94 -22.48 -8.76 31.20
CA GLU A 94 -23.31 -9.36 32.24
C GLU A 94 -22.46 -9.68 33.48
N CYS A 95 -22.93 -9.24 34.64
CA CYS A 95 -22.33 -9.55 35.94
C CYS A 95 -22.85 -10.91 36.44
N LEU A 96 -21.94 -11.81 36.77
CA LEU A 96 -22.23 -13.15 37.28
C LEU A 96 -22.05 -13.22 38.80
N SER A 97 -21.14 -12.43 39.36
CA SER A 97 -20.88 -12.39 40.81
C SER A 97 -20.31 -11.03 41.26
N PRO A 98 -20.38 -10.69 42.56
CA PRO A 98 -19.87 -9.42 43.08
C PRO A 98 -18.35 -9.25 42.88
N VAL A 99 -17.90 -8.08 42.40
CA VAL A 99 -16.51 -7.84 42.00
C VAL A 99 -15.64 -7.20 43.09
N GLU A 100 -16.18 -6.92 44.28
CA GLU A 100 -15.42 -6.30 45.39
C GLU A 100 -14.12 -7.05 45.68
N GLY A 101 -14.16 -8.39 45.65
CA GLY A 101 -13.00 -9.24 45.94
C GLY A 101 -11.86 -9.09 44.94
N ILE A 102 -12.15 -8.86 43.67
CA ILE A 102 -11.15 -8.66 42.61
C ILE A 102 -10.68 -7.20 42.47
N LEU A 103 -11.33 -6.28 43.21
CA LEU A 103 -11.00 -4.85 43.22
C LEU A 103 -10.31 -4.40 44.51
N ASP A 104 -10.48 -5.11 45.63
CA ASP A 104 -9.92 -4.70 46.92
C ASP A 104 -8.38 -4.67 46.88
N GLY A 105 -7.80 -3.61 47.43
CA GLY A 105 -6.35 -3.40 47.44
C GLY A 105 -5.74 -2.85 46.14
N HIS A 106 -6.51 -2.69 45.06
CA HIS A 106 -6.03 -2.19 43.77
C HIS A 106 -6.42 -0.72 43.50
N GLU A 107 -5.60 0.02 42.75
CA GLU A 107 -5.87 1.41 42.36
C GLU A 107 -6.38 1.55 40.90
N LEU A 108 -6.03 0.59 40.03
CA LEU A 108 -6.49 0.48 38.64
C LEU A 108 -6.52 -1.00 38.23
N VAL A 109 -7.69 -1.46 37.80
CA VAL A 109 -7.96 -2.83 37.37
C VAL A 109 -8.56 -2.81 35.96
N LEU A 110 -7.97 -3.59 35.06
CA LEU A 110 -8.42 -3.79 33.67
C LEU A 110 -8.54 -5.29 33.40
N GLY A 111 -9.25 -5.67 32.34
CA GLY A 111 -9.29 -7.06 31.89
C GLY A 111 -8.58 -7.27 30.56
N CYS A 112 -7.85 -8.38 30.46
CA CYS A 112 -7.26 -8.85 29.21
C CYS A 112 -8.30 -9.63 28.39
N GLU A 113 -8.38 -9.34 27.10
CA GLU A 113 -9.20 -10.13 26.17
C GLU A 113 -8.59 -11.52 25.95
N PRO A 114 -9.38 -12.49 25.44
CA PRO A 114 -8.90 -13.84 25.13
C PRO A 114 -7.71 -13.86 24.18
N GLN A 115 -6.77 -14.78 24.39
CA GLN A 115 -5.55 -14.88 23.58
C GLN A 115 -5.85 -15.04 22.08
N ALA A 116 -6.95 -15.71 21.72
CA ALA A 116 -7.38 -15.89 20.34
C ALA A 116 -7.55 -14.55 19.59
N HIS A 117 -7.93 -13.47 20.29
CA HIS A 117 -8.10 -12.15 19.68
C HIS A 117 -6.78 -11.57 19.17
N THR A 118 -5.63 -11.95 19.72
CA THR A 118 -4.31 -11.57 19.18
C THR A 118 -4.01 -12.22 17.84
N GLY A 119 -4.68 -13.34 17.52
CA GLY A 119 -4.60 -14.05 16.25
C GLY A 119 -5.42 -13.40 15.13
N LEU A 120 -6.31 -12.46 15.45
CA LEU A 120 -7.11 -11.75 14.46
C LEU A 120 -6.23 -10.86 13.57
N LEU A 121 -6.56 -10.77 12.28
CA LEU A 121 -5.74 -10.09 11.27
C LEU A 121 -5.30 -8.68 11.70
N LEU A 122 -6.25 -7.87 12.18
CA LEU A 122 -5.97 -6.52 12.63
C LEU A 122 -4.99 -6.52 13.81
N ALA A 123 -5.19 -7.36 14.82
CA ALA A 123 -4.29 -7.45 15.97
C ALA A 123 -2.88 -7.94 15.60
N ARG A 124 -2.79 -8.96 14.71
CA ARG A 124 -1.52 -9.48 14.19
C ARG A 124 -0.73 -8.43 13.43
N GLN A 125 -1.40 -7.63 12.59
CA GLN A 125 -0.75 -6.53 11.86
C GLN A 125 -0.16 -5.46 12.79
N ARG A 126 -0.71 -5.25 13.99
CA ARG A 126 -0.16 -4.33 15.00
C ARG A 126 0.87 -4.99 15.92
N GLY A 127 1.11 -6.30 15.77
CA GLY A 127 2.09 -7.05 16.56
C GLY A 127 1.74 -7.21 18.04
N PHE A 128 0.44 -7.20 18.39
CA PHE A 128 0.02 -7.33 19.78
C PHE A 128 0.23 -8.75 20.32
N SER A 129 0.91 -8.86 21.46
CA SER A 129 1.05 -10.11 22.22
C SER A 129 -0.08 -10.34 23.21
N ARG A 130 -0.82 -9.28 23.56
CA ARG A 130 -2.04 -9.25 24.37
C ARG A 130 -2.92 -8.09 23.93
N ILE A 131 -4.21 -8.14 24.27
CA ILE A 131 -5.14 -7.03 24.08
C ILE A 131 -5.79 -6.74 25.42
N VAL A 132 -5.71 -5.49 25.88
CA VAL A 132 -6.43 -5.04 27.07
C VAL A 132 -7.77 -4.45 26.62
N GLY A 133 -8.85 -5.08 27.07
CA GLY A 133 -10.20 -4.65 26.73
C GLY A 133 -10.55 -3.34 27.43
N ASN A 134 -11.28 -2.46 26.74
CA ASN A 134 -11.76 -1.20 27.30
C ASN A 134 -13.20 -1.31 27.86
N ALA A 135 -13.81 -2.50 27.81
CA ALA A 135 -15.21 -2.75 28.19
C ALA A 135 -15.44 -2.93 29.70
N PHE A 136 -14.39 -3.25 30.47
CA PHE A 136 -14.41 -3.29 31.94
C PHE A 136 -13.16 -2.58 32.46
N ILE A 137 -13.34 -1.46 33.18
CA ILE A 137 -12.22 -0.71 33.77
C ILE A 137 -12.63 -0.15 35.12
N ALA A 138 -11.85 -0.45 36.16
CA ALA A 138 -12.08 0.07 37.50
C ALA A 138 -10.87 0.89 37.97
N SER A 139 -11.10 2.11 38.47
CA SER A 139 -10.00 3.00 38.87
C SER A 139 -10.38 3.89 40.03
N ARG A 140 -9.40 4.28 40.85
CA ARG A 140 -9.56 5.43 41.74
C ARG A 140 -9.57 6.73 40.92
N PRO A 141 -10.24 7.80 41.41
CA PRO A 141 -10.15 9.11 40.77
C PRO A 141 -8.69 9.62 40.76
N GLY A 142 -8.30 10.28 39.68
CA GLY A 142 -6.99 10.89 39.49
C GLY A 142 -5.83 9.89 39.48
N HIS A 143 -6.04 8.67 38.98
CA HIS A 143 -4.93 7.72 38.77
C HIS A 143 -3.95 8.29 37.72
N PRO A 144 -2.61 8.29 37.95
CA PRO A 144 -1.65 8.96 37.06
C PRO A 144 -1.64 8.43 35.62
N PHE A 145 -2.12 7.20 35.42
CA PHE A 145 -2.34 6.59 34.10
C PHE A 145 -3.25 7.44 33.21
N TRP A 146 -4.29 8.08 33.75
CA TRP A 146 -5.26 8.83 32.95
C TRP A 146 -4.65 10.07 32.29
N ALA A 147 -3.71 10.74 32.96
CA ALA A 147 -2.96 11.83 32.34
C ALA A 147 -2.15 11.38 31.12
N HIS A 148 -1.66 10.13 31.11
CA HIS A 148 -1.00 9.53 29.95
C HIS A 148 -2.01 9.21 28.85
N VAL A 149 -3.12 8.56 29.19
CA VAL A 149 -4.21 8.24 28.26
C VAL A 149 -4.73 9.51 27.56
N HIS A 150 -4.99 10.58 28.30
CA HIS A 150 -5.47 11.86 27.74
C HIS A 150 -4.49 12.44 26.70
N ARG A 151 -3.18 12.39 26.97
CA ARG A 151 -2.16 12.83 25.98
C ARG A 151 -2.14 11.92 24.75
N GLN A 152 -2.25 10.61 24.95
CA GLN A 152 -2.26 9.65 23.85
C GLN A 152 -3.50 9.81 22.97
N LEU A 153 -4.68 10.13 23.53
CA LEU A 153 -5.89 10.42 22.75
C LEU A 153 -5.70 11.61 21.80
N VAL A 154 -4.97 12.65 22.24
CA VAL A 154 -4.60 13.80 21.39
C VAL A 154 -3.68 13.40 20.24
N GLY A 155 -2.83 12.38 20.38
CA GLY A 155 -2.06 11.85 19.25
C GLY A 155 -2.89 10.91 18.36
N ALA A 156 -3.73 10.09 18.99
CA ALA A 156 -4.46 9.00 18.36
C ALA A 156 -5.68 9.44 17.54
N HIS A 157 -6.27 10.62 17.80
CA HIS A 157 -7.50 11.07 17.13
C HIS A 157 -7.43 11.15 15.59
N ARG A 158 -6.22 11.07 15.01
CA ARG A 158 -5.99 11.05 13.55
C ARG A 158 -5.83 9.64 12.97
N MET A 159 -5.71 8.62 13.82
CA MET A 159 -5.56 7.23 13.38
C MET A 159 -6.88 6.69 12.80
N PRO A 160 -6.84 5.66 11.92
CA PRO A 160 -8.05 5.09 11.35
C PRO A 160 -8.68 4.03 12.28
N GLY A 161 -10.00 4.07 12.43
CA GLY A 161 -10.80 3.02 13.09
C GLY A 161 -10.94 3.15 14.62
N ALA A 162 -12.13 2.83 15.14
CA ALA A 162 -12.45 2.98 16.56
C ALA A 162 -11.50 2.21 17.50
N LEU A 163 -11.12 0.98 17.11
CA LEU A 163 -10.19 0.14 17.88
C LEU A 163 -8.85 0.85 18.14
N ASP A 164 -8.31 1.54 17.13
CA ASP A 164 -7.01 2.18 17.17
C ASP A 164 -7.06 3.60 17.76
N VAL A 165 -8.17 4.31 17.60
CA VAL A 165 -8.32 5.72 18.02
C VAL A 165 -8.63 5.84 19.52
N THR A 166 -9.56 5.03 20.01
CA THR A 166 -10.11 5.14 21.38
C THR A 166 -10.36 3.78 22.04
N GLY A 167 -10.45 2.71 21.26
CA GLY A 167 -10.84 1.37 21.70
C GLY A 167 -9.72 0.52 22.32
N PRO A 168 -9.82 -0.82 22.29
CA PRO A 168 -8.89 -1.70 23.00
C PRO A 168 -7.46 -1.69 22.45
N PHE A 169 -7.23 -1.42 21.16
CA PHE A 169 -5.86 -1.30 20.62
C PHE A 169 -5.19 -0.01 21.06
N PHE A 170 -5.97 1.07 21.12
CA PHE A 170 -5.53 2.33 21.73
C PHE A 170 -5.11 2.10 23.19
N LEU A 171 -5.99 1.50 24.00
CA LEU A 171 -5.75 1.27 25.42
C LEU A 171 -4.55 0.36 25.66
N THR A 172 -4.41 -0.70 24.86
CA THR A 172 -3.26 -1.62 24.91
C THR A 172 -1.94 -0.86 24.69
N ARG A 173 -1.85 -0.02 23.65
CA ARG A 173 -0.66 0.82 23.42
C ARG A 173 -0.43 1.84 24.53
N ALA A 174 -1.49 2.42 25.08
CA ALA A 174 -1.39 3.38 26.17
C ALA A 174 -0.80 2.72 27.43
N ILE A 175 -1.21 1.49 27.74
CA ILE A 175 -0.66 0.68 28.84
C ILE A 175 0.81 0.33 28.59
N ASP A 176 1.12 -0.17 27.39
CA ASP A 176 2.48 -0.61 27.04
C ASP A 176 3.50 0.55 27.03
N SER A 177 3.02 1.78 26.82
CA SER A 177 3.85 2.99 26.79
C SER A 177 3.78 3.84 28.06
N ALA A 178 3.07 3.40 29.11
CA ALA A 178 2.85 4.20 30.30
C ALA A 178 4.15 4.40 31.11
N PRO A 179 4.54 5.64 31.43
CA PRO A 179 5.74 5.91 32.23
C PRO A 179 5.49 5.67 33.73
N GLU A 180 6.56 5.44 34.50
CA GLU A 180 6.50 5.45 35.97
C GLU A 180 5.93 6.79 36.51
N PRO A 181 5.13 6.79 37.60
CA PRO A 181 4.74 5.65 38.44
C PRO A 181 3.51 4.89 37.93
N ALA A 182 3.04 5.17 36.71
CA ALA A 182 1.86 4.55 36.08
C ALA A 182 2.22 3.41 35.13
N SER A 183 3.42 2.85 35.26
CA SER A 183 3.86 1.77 34.39
C SER A 183 2.98 0.55 34.59
N ILE A 184 3.02 -0.37 33.63
CA ILE A 184 2.26 -1.61 33.71
C ILE A 184 2.49 -2.40 35.01
N ALA A 185 3.67 -2.27 35.65
CA ALA A 185 3.96 -2.93 36.92
C ALA A 185 3.07 -2.45 38.09
N SER A 186 2.48 -1.25 37.97
CA SER A 186 1.57 -0.65 38.94
C SER A 186 0.08 -0.91 38.66
N ILE A 187 -0.23 -1.53 37.51
CA ILE A 187 -1.58 -1.72 36.98
C ILE A 187 -1.97 -3.19 37.09
N THR A 188 -3.17 -3.48 37.60
CA THR A 188 -3.68 -4.85 37.67
C THR A 188 -4.44 -5.20 36.40
N ILE A 189 -3.97 -6.22 35.68
CA ILE A 189 -4.63 -6.74 34.47
C ILE A 189 -5.09 -8.16 34.79
N LEU A 190 -6.41 -8.35 34.84
CA LEU A 190 -7.05 -9.64 35.09
C LEU A 190 -7.04 -10.49 33.82
N GLY A 191 -6.89 -11.80 33.98
CA GLY A 191 -6.92 -12.76 32.87
C GLY A 191 -8.32 -12.88 32.25
N PRO A 192 -8.40 -13.37 30.99
CA PRO A 192 -9.69 -13.54 30.30
C PRO A 192 -10.65 -14.47 31.06
N GLU A 193 -10.16 -15.47 31.81
CA GLU A 193 -10.98 -16.36 32.62
C GLU A 193 -11.80 -15.66 33.73
N VAL A 194 -11.44 -14.42 34.07
CA VAL A 194 -12.11 -13.65 35.13
C VAL A 194 -13.23 -12.77 34.57
N LEU A 195 -13.04 -12.18 33.38
CA LEU A 195 -13.92 -11.14 32.82
C LEU A 195 -14.37 -11.39 31.37
N TYR A 196 -13.66 -12.21 30.61
CA TYR A 196 -13.90 -12.51 29.20
C TYR A 196 -13.81 -14.04 28.95
N PRO A 197 -14.67 -14.85 29.58
CA PRO A 197 -14.62 -16.31 29.44
C PRO A 197 -14.95 -16.79 28.02
N GLU A 198 -15.57 -15.92 27.20
CA GLU A 198 -15.95 -16.18 25.82
C GLU A 198 -15.13 -15.33 24.82
N VAL A 199 -14.85 -15.92 23.66
CA VAL A 199 -14.31 -15.20 22.49
C VAL A 199 -15.43 -14.48 21.73
N SER A 200 -15.07 -13.44 20.98
CA SER A 200 -16.01 -12.76 20.08
C SER A 200 -16.54 -13.71 18.99
N PRO A 201 -17.76 -13.48 18.46
CA PRO A 201 -18.33 -14.30 17.38
C PRO A 201 -17.40 -14.44 16.16
N TYR A 202 -16.68 -13.37 15.82
CA TYR A 202 -15.72 -13.38 14.72
C TYR A 202 -14.48 -14.26 15.01
N ALA A 203 -13.98 -14.24 16.24
CA ALA A 203 -12.91 -15.15 16.65
C ALA A 203 -13.39 -16.61 16.73
N GLN A 204 -14.65 -16.83 17.12
CA GLN A 204 -15.27 -18.15 17.13
C GLN A 204 -15.41 -18.73 15.71
N GLU A 205 -15.78 -17.90 14.74
CA GLU A 205 -15.86 -18.30 13.32
C GLU A 205 -14.49 -18.70 12.76
N LEU A 206 -13.44 -17.93 13.09
CA LEU A 206 -12.10 -18.15 12.56
C LEU A 206 -11.32 -19.28 13.24
N PHE A 207 -11.48 -19.44 14.56
CA PHE A 207 -10.65 -20.35 15.37
C PHE A 207 -11.44 -21.51 15.97
N GLY A 208 -12.75 -21.56 15.73
CA GLY A 208 -13.66 -22.53 16.32
C GLY A 208 -14.12 -22.14 17.74
N PRO A 209 -15.12 -22.87 18.29
CA PRO A 209 -15.59 -22.67 19.65
C PRO A 209 -14.49 -22.96 20.68
N GLN A 210 -14.40 -22.12 21.71
CA GLN A 210 -13.54 -22.35 22.87
C GLN A 210 -14.40 -22.75 24.07
N GLU A 211 -13.90 -23.68 24.89
CA GLU A 211 -14.55 -24.00 26.16
C GLU A 211 -14.42 -22.80 27.11
N ALA A 212 -15.55 -22.24 27.52
CA ALA A 212 -15.64 -21.16 28.48
C ALA A 212 -15.81 -21.73 29.89
N ASP A 213 -14.92 -21.36 30.81
CA ASP A 213 -15.02 -21.69 32.24
C ASP A 213 -15.79 -20.59 32.97
N TYR A 214 -17.09 -20.83 33.19
CA TYR A 214 -17.95 -19.90 33.92
C TYR A 214 -17.84 -20.03 35.45
N GLU A 215 -17.20 -21.06 35.98
CA GLU A 215 -17.08 -21.22 37.44
C GLU A 215 -16.16 -20.15 38.04
N ARG A 216 -15.18 -19.69 37.25
CA ARG A 216 -14.18 -18.69 37.66
C ARG A 216 -14.50 -17.27 37.19
N ALA A 217 -15.50 -17.11 36.33
CA ALA A 217 -15.87 -15.84 35.73
C ALA A 217 -16.72 -14.98 36.69
N TYR A 218 -16.32 -13.72 36.85
CA TYR A 218 -17.12 -12.71 37.57
C TYR A 218 -18.09 -11.98 36.67
N ALA A 219 -17.78 -11.95 35.37
CA ALA A 219 -18.59 -11.32 34.35
C ALA A 219 -18.33 -11.94 32.98
N VAL A 220 -19.24 -11.69 32.04
CA VAL A 220 -19.13 -12.12 30.64
C VAL A 220 -19.45 -10.97 29.70
N HIS A 221 -18.63 -10.83 28.66
CA HIS A 221 -18.85 -9.89 27.57
C HIS A 221 -19.59 -10.59 26.43
N HIS A 222 -20.76 -10.09 26.04
CA HIS A 222 -21.58 -10.71 24.99
C HIS A 222 -21.19 -10.26 23.58
N TRP A 223 -20.18 -9.38 23.43
CA TRP A 223 -19.65 -8.91 22.14
C TRP A 223 -20.75 -8.48 21.17
N SER A 224 -21.80 -7.82 21.66
CA SER A 224 -23.05 -7.62 20.92
C SER A 224 -22.88 -6.78 19.65
N GLY A 225 -21.75 -6.06 19.54
CA GLY A 225 -21.34 -5.37 18.35
C GLY A 225 -22.41 -4.39 17.86
N SER A 226 -23.17 -3.77 18.77
CA SER A 226 -24.34 -2.95 18.41
C SER A 226 -24.04 -1.69 17.59
N TRP A 227 -22.76 -1.31 17.54
CA TRP A 227 -22.22 -0.32 16.61
C TRP A 227 -21.94 -0.88 15.20
N VAL A 228 -21.85 -2.21 15.06
CA VAL A 228 -21.82 -2.96 13.80
C VAL A 228 -23.27 -3.12 13.35
N ARG A 229 -23.69 -2.31 12.37
CA ARG A 229 -25.10 -2.28 11.93
C ARG A 229 -25.47 -3.53 11.12
N ASP A 230 -26.36 -4.36 11.67
CA ASP A 230 -27.14 -5.36 10.92
C ASP A 230 -28.63 -4.97 10.82
N SER A 231 -29.15 -4.84 9.59
CA SER A 231 -30.56 -5.06 9.18
C SER A 231 -30.80 -4.75 7.68
N PRO A 232 -31.93 -5.21 7.09
CA PRO A 232 -31.97 -5.97 5.84
C PRO A 232 -32.26 -5.17 4.54
N ALA A 233 -31.89 -5.78 3.41
CA ALA A 233 -32.42 -5.57 2.06
C ALA A 233 -32.49 -4.12 1.52
N THR A 234 -31.33 -3.52 1.25
CA THR A 234 -31.04 -2.57 0.14
C THR A 234 -29.51 -2.46 0.06
N PRO A 235 -28.87 -2.17 -1.10
CA PRO A 235 -27.42 -2.33 -1.25
C PRO A 235 -26.66 -1.52 -0.20
N ARG A 236 -25.87 -2.23 0.63
CA ARG A 236 -25.00 -1.64 1.65
C ARG A 236 -23.95 -0.74 0.97
N THR A 237 -24.26 0.56 0.91
CA THR A 237 -23.24 1.60 0.90
C THR A 237 -22.52 1.53 2.25
N SER A 238 -21.22 1.29 2.21
CA SER A 238 -20.37 1.19 3.39
C SER A 238 -20.10 2.58 3.95
N ALA A 239 -20.84 2.94 5.00
CA ALA A 239 -20.60 4.18 5.73
C ALA A 239 -19.20 4.14 6.38
N GLY A 240 -18.43 5.23 6.29
CA GLY A 240 -17.15 5.42 6.97
C GLY A 240 -15.89 5.10 6.17
N LYS A 241 -16.00 4.63 4.91
CA LYS A 241 -14.83 4.29 4.09
C LYS A 241 -13.97 5.52 3.78
N ARG A 242 -12.66 5.32 3.94
CA ARG A 242 -11.60 6.27 3.67
C ARG A 242 -10.61 5.63 2.70
N PHE A 243 -10.43 6.23 1.53
CA PHE A 243 -9.48 5.73 0.54
C PHE A 243 -8.22 6.60 0.51
N PRO A 244 -7.02 5.98 0.54
CA PRO A 244 -5.79 6.68 0.19
C PRO A 244 -5.88 7.17 -1.26
N PHE A 245 -5.35 8.36 -1.51
CA PHE A 245 -5.26 8.88 -2.86
C PHE A 245 -3.98 9.69 -3.07
N TRP A 246 -3.62 9.89 -4.34
CA TRP A 246 -2.52 10.72 -4.81
C TRP A 246 -3.00 11.65 -5.92
N ALA A 247 -2.72 12.95 -5.87
CA ALA A 247 -3.11 13.91 -6.90
C ALA A 247 -1.91 14.47 -7.69
N SER A 248 -2.08 14.74 -8.99
CA SER A 248 -1.05 15.34 -9.84
C SER A 248 -1.25 16.84 -10.03
N GLN A 249 -0.23 17.62 -9.70
CA GLN A 249 0.21 18.75 -10.52
C GLN A 249 1.75 18.81 -10.48
N GLU A 250 2.37 18.48 -11.60
CA GLU A 250 3.83 18.52 -11.89
C GLU A 250 4.76 17.69 -10.97
N LEU A 251 4.95 16.39 -11.31
CA LEU A 251 6.06 15.50 -10.86
C LEU A 251 6.55 15.68 -9.40
N GLN A 252 5.62 15.88 -8.46
CA GLN A 252 5.79 15.82 -7.02
C GLN A 252 4.58 15.07 -6.44
N PRO A 253 4.75 14.18 -5.45
CA PRO A 253 3.62 13.70 -4.66
C PRO A 253 3.03 14.90 -3.91
N LEU A 254 1.77 15.27 -4.19
CA LEU A 254 1.03 16.29 -3.45
C LEU A 254 -0.18 15.66 -2.76
N ALA A 255 -0.29 15.98 -1.46
CA ALA A 255 -1.35 15.67 -0.51
C ALA A 255 -1.70 14.18 -0.36
N ASP A 256 -0.99 13.48 0.54
CA ASP A 256 -1.53 12.26 1.15
C ASP A 256 -2.81 12.65 1.92
N GLY A 257 -3.92 12.00 1.59
CA GLY A 257 -5.20 12.25 2.22
C GLY A 257 -6.09 11.03 2.23
N LEU A 258 -7.20 11.14 2.96
CA LEU A 258 -8.24 10.12 3.01
C LEU A 258 -9.53 10.69 2.43
N LEU A 259 -10.03 10.09 1.35
CA LEU A 259 -11.31 10.43 0.76
C LEU A 259 -12.45 9.93 1.65
N ASN A 260 -13.18 10.84 2.29
CA ASN A 260 -14.35 10.49 3.08
C ASN A 260 -15.60 10.43 2.20
N LEU A 261 -15.99 9.20 1.82
CA LEU A 261 -17.17 8.97 0.98
C LEU A 261 -18.46 9.51 1.60
N ASP A 262 -18.62 9.43 2.93
CA ASP A 262 -19.85 9.89 3.57
C ASP A 262 -20.04 11.40 3.49
N ALA A 263 -18.94 12.15 3.52
CA ALA A 263 -19.00 13.59 3.31
C ALA A 263 -19.50 13.91 1.90
N GLN A 264 -19.07 13.16 0.88
CA GLN A 264 -19.56 13.35 -0.48
C GLN A 264 -20.99 12.86 -0.67
N ARG A 265 -21.36 11.71 -0.09
CA ARG A 265 -22.75 11.22 -0.05
C ARG A 265 -23.70 12.25 0.55
N ARG A 266 -23.32 12.88 1.67
CA ARG A 266 -24.11 13.97 2.26
C ARG A 266 -24.25 15.17 1.34
N ARG A 267 -23.19 15.54 0.60
CA ARG A 267 -23.23 16.65 -0.37
C ARG A 267 -24.14 16.33 -1.56
N TRP A 268 -24.07 15.13 -2.12
CA TRP A 268 -24.98 14.72 -3.19
C TRP A 268 -26.42 14.60 -2.71
N ALA A 269 -26.65 14.05 -1.51
CA ALA A 269 -27.97 13.98 -0.89
C ALA A 269 -28.57 15.37 -0.61
N SER A 270 -27.73 16.39 -0.39
CA SER A 270 -28.15 17.79 -0.23
C SER A 270 -28.36 18.52 -1.57
N GLY A 271 -28.39 17.82 -2.70
CA GLY A 271 -28.64 18.41 -4.03
C GLY A 271 -27.42 19.04 -4.72
N ALA A 272 -26.19 18.75 -4.27
CA ALA A 272 -25.00 19.19 -5.02
C ALA A 272 -24.99 18.53 -6.42
N PRO A 273 -24.57 19.23 -7.47
CA PRO A 273 -24.55 18.67 -8.82
C PRO A 273 -23.62 17.45 -8.88
N ALA A 274 -24.21 16.28 -9.16
CA ALA A 274 -23.49 15.06 -9.49
C ALA A 274 -23.49 14.91 -11.02
N PRO A 275 -22.35 15.06 -11.71
CA PRO A 275 -22.31 14.94 -13.16
C PRO A 275 -22.57 13.49 -13.59
N THR A 276 -23.22 13.30 -14.74
CA THR A 276 -23.46 11.97 -15.31
C THR A 276 -22.14 11.32 -15.71
N VAL A 277 -21.97 10.03 -15.38
CA VAL A 277 -20.86 9.21 -15.88
C VAL A 277 -21.41 8.18 -16.86
N SER A 278 -20.85 8.14 -18.06
CA SER A 278 -21.16 7.11 -19.06
C SER A 278 -20.16 5.96 -18.94
N CYS A 279 -20.63 4.80 -18.48
CA CYS A 279 -19.85 3.56 -18.51
C CYS A 279 -19.86 2.99 -19.94
N LEU A 280 -18.68 2.77 -20.52
CA LEU A 280 -18.51 2.40 -21.93
C LEU A 280 -18.17 0.91 -22.02
N MET A 281 -19.14 0.11 -22.46
CA MET A 281 -18.98 -1.34 -22.61
C MET A 281 -18.95 -1.71 -24.08
N VAL A 282 -17.82 -2.25 -24.53
CA VAL A 282 -17.65 -2.82 -25.86
C VAL A 282 -17.69 -4.33 -25.72
N THR A 283 -18.47 -5.01 -26.55
CA THR A 283 -18.62 -6.47 -26.49
C THR A 283 -18.76 -7.08 -27.88
N LYS A 284 -18.34 -8.34 -28.01
CA LYS A 284 -18.46 -9.13 -29.25
C LYS A 284 -18.71 -10.59 -28.92
N ASP A 285 -19.92 -11.06 -29.20
CA ASP A 285 -20.33 -12.47 -29.07
C ASP A 285 -20.08 -13.07 -27.66
N ARG A 286 -20.18 -12.23 -26.61
CA ARG A 286 -19.88 -12.58 -25.20
C ARG A 286 -21.06 -12.30 -24.26
N SER A 287 -22.25 -12.75 -24.63
CA SER A 287 -23.49 -12.46 -23.89
C SER A 287 -23.40 -12.82 -22.38
N SER A 288 -22.74 -13.92 -22.02
CA SER A 288 -22.63 -14.36 -20.62
C SER A 288 -21.80 -13.42 -19.74
N THR A 289 -20.63 -12.99 -20.21
CA THR A 289 -19.79 -12.06 -19.45
C THR A 289 -20.40 -10.66 -19.45
N ALA A 290 -20.94 -10.20 -20.59
CA ALA A 290 -21.65 -8.93 -20.69
C ALA A 290 -22.82 -8.82 -19.70
N ARG A 291 -23.61 -9.91 -19.53
CA ARG A 291 -24.68 -9.99 -18.51
C ARG A 291 -24.14 -9.77 -17.08
N ARG A 292 -22.96 -10.31 -16.79
CA ARG A 292 -22.28 -10.15 -15.49
C ARG A 292 -21.79 -8.71 -15.28
N ALA A 293 -21.19 -8.10 -16.29
CA ALA A 293 -20.78 -6.69 -16.26
C ALA A 293 -22.00 -5.74 -16.12
N ILE A 294 -23.12 -6.05 -16.77
CA ILE A 294 -24.40 -5.32 -16.61
C ILE A 294 -24.94 -5.46 -15.17
N ALA A 295 -24.85 -6.65 -14.57
CA ALA A 295 -25.25 -6.84 -13.18
C ALA A 295 -24.43 -5.95 -12.22
N CYS A 296 -23.11 -5.83 -12.44
CA CYS A 296 -22.24 -4.89 -11.70
C CYS A 296 -22.63 -3.41 -11.92
N PHE A 297 -23.08 -3.04 -13.12
CA PHE A 297 -23.53 -1.67 -13.40
C PHE A 297 -24.80 -1.34 -12.62
N ARG A 298 -25.78 -2.26 -12.59
CA ARG A 298 -27.07 -2.05 -11.92
C ARG A 298 -26.95 -1.89 -10.41
N THR A 299 -25.88 -2.42 -9.81
CA THR A 299 -25.62 -2.31 -8.37
C THR A 299 -24.79 -1.08 -7.98
N GLN A 300 -24.33 -0.27 -8.95
CA GLN A 300 -23.57 0.94 -8.65
C GLN A 300 -24.36 1.91 -7.75
N THR A 301 -23.65 2.51 -6.79
CA THR A 301 -24.22 3.42 -5.79
C THR A 301 -24.24 4.88 -6.24
N TYR A 302 -23.50 5.23 -7.31
CA TYR A 302 -23.50 6.58 -7.86
C TYR A 302 -24.82 6.88 -8.58
N PRO A 303 -25.48 8.02 -8.30
CA PRO A 303 -26.87 8.23 -8.72
C PRO A 303 -27.04 8.55 -10.21
N ASN A 304 -26.04 9.16 -10.86
CA ASN A 304 -26.16 9.68 -12.22
C ASN A 304 -25.27 8.89 -13.19
N LEU A 305 -25.78 7.77 -13.66
CA LEU A 305 -25.08 6.82 -14.53
C LEU A 305 -25.88 6.50 -15.79
N GLU A 306 -25.17 6.26 -16.88
CA GLU A 306 -25.67 5.51 -18.03
C GLU A 306 -24.64 4.43 -18.42
N LEU A 307 -25.12 3.33 -19.00
CA LEU A 307 -24.29 2.29 -19.60
C LEU A 307 -24.50 2.33 -21.12
N VAL A 308 -23.42 2.59 -21.86
CA VAL A 308 -23.41 2.58 -23.32
C VAL A 308 -22.81 1.26 -23.77
N VAL A 309 -23.64 0.38 -24.32
CA VAL A 309 -23.24 -0.94 -24.83
C VAL A 309 -23.09 -0.85 -26.34
N VAL A 310 -21.86 -1.03 -26.82
CA VAL A 310 -21.55 -1.15 -28.26
C VAL A 310 -21.23 -2.61 -28.55
N GLU A 311 -22.09 -3.25 -29.34
CA GLU A 311 -21.97 -4.65 -29.71
C GLU A 311 -21.53 -4.81 -31.18
N ASP A 312 -20.39 -5.46 -31.41
CA ASP A 312 -19.86 -5.84 -32.74
C ASP A 312 -20.15 -7.32 -33.04
N GLY A 313 -21.41 -7.73 -32.88
CA GLY A 313 -21.86 -9.13 -32.91
C GLY A 313 -23.18 -9.33 -33.65
N THR A 314 -23.46 -10.58 -34.02
CA THR A 314 -24.67 -10.96 -34.79
C THR A 314 -25.72 -11.72 -33.97
N ASP A 315 -25.49 -11.94 -32.68
CA ASP A 315 -26.39 -12.68 -31.79
C ASP A 315 -27.35 -11.75 -31.02
N ASP A 316 -28.65 -12.05 -31.05
CA ASP A 316 -29.69 -11.28 -30.38
C ASP A 316 -29.77 -11.53 -28.87
N ALA A 317 -29.02 -12.50 -28.33
CA ALA A 317 -29.12 -12.92 -26.93
C ALA A 317 -28.83 -11.81 -25.91
N LEU A 318 -27.92 -10.87 -26.21
CA LEU A 318 -27.63 -9.73 -25.32
C LEU A 318 -28.73 -8.66 -25.41
N GLU A 319 -29.19 -8.36 -26.61
CA GLU A 319 -30.27 -7.39 -26.87
C GLU A 319 -31.58 -7.79 -26.19
N GLN A 320 -31.96 -9.07 -26.31
CA GLN A 320 -33.14 -9.62 -25.61
C GLN A 320 -33.01 -9.46 -24.10
N HIS A 321 -31.83 -9.75 -23.53
CA HIS A 321 -31.62 -9.59 -22.10
C HIS A 321 -31.72 -8.12 -21.65
N ILE A 322 -31.13 -7.19 -22.39
CA ILE A 322 -31.21 -5.76 -22.08
C ILE A 322 -32.67 -5.28 -22.13
N HIS A 323 -33.45 -5.76 -23.12
CA HIS A 323 -34.87 -5.48 -23.19
C HIS A 323 -35.66 -6.02 -21.99
N GLU A 324 -35.37 -7.25 -21.55
CA GLU A 324 -35.99 -7.87 -20.36
C GLU A 324 -35.66 -7.14 -19.05
N LEU A 325 -34.48 -6.51 -18.96
CA LEU A 325 -34.07 -5.75 -17.77
C LEU A 325 -34.87 -4.45 -17.57
N ASP A 326 -35.39 -3.87 -18.66
CA ASP A 326 -36.15 -2.61 -18.70
C ASP A 326 -35.49 -1.47 -17.89
N ASP A 327 -34.16 -1.39 -17.90
CA ASP A 327 -33.40 -0.35 -17.21
C ASP A 327 -33.10 0.80 -18.17
N PRO A 328 -33.75 1.97 -18.03
CA PRO A 328 -33.61 3.08 -18.98
C PRO A 328 -32.20 3.71 -18.98
N ARG A 329 -31.35 3.35 -18.02
CA ARG A 329 -29.95 3.78 -17.97
C ARG A 329 -29.06 3.00 -18.93
N ILE A 330 -29.51 1.86 -19.45
CA ILE A 330 -28.74 0.99 -20.35
C ILE A 330 -29.14 1.25 -21.80
N ARG A 331 -28.17 1.62 -22.62
CA ARG A 331 -28.36 1.97 -24.03
C ARG A 331 -27.55 1.02 -24.90
N HIS A 332 -28.25 0.19 -25.67
CA HIS A 332 -27.66 -0.80 -26.55
C HIS A 332 -27.57 -0.29 -27.98
N HIS A 333 -26.41 -0.52 -28.59
CA HIS A 333 -26.08 -0.14 -29.96
C HIS A 333 -25.38 -1.30 -30.65
N ARG A 334 -26.13 -2.08 -31.42
CA ARG A 334 -25.57 -3.08 -32.33
C ARG A 334 -25.00 -2.41 -33.57
N LEU A 335 -23.74 -2.71 -33.88
CA LEU A 335 -23.07 -2.26 -35.10
C LEU A 335 -22.98 -3.42 -36.11
N PRO A 336 -22.99 -3.13 -37.43
CA PRO A 336 -22.69 -4.15 -38.44
C PRO A 336 -21.25 -4.66 -38.27
N SER A 337 -21.04 -5.98 -38.29
CA SER A 337 -19.71 -6.59 -38.16
C SER A 337 -18.84 -6.32 -39.40
N GLU A 338 -18.09 -5.22 -39.37
CA GLU A 338 -17.23 -4.73 -40.48
C GLU A 338 -15.72 -4.90 -40.17
N GLY A 339 -15.37 -5.62 -39.13
CA GLY A 339 -13.96 -5.89 -38.78
C GLY A 339 -13.24 -4.72 -38.11
N ARG A 340 -13.98 -3.83 -37.44
CA ARG A 340 -13.48 -2.70 -36.64
C ARG A 340 -12.48 -3.16 -35.58
N THR A 341 -11.53 -2.31 -35.28
CA THR A 341 -10.57 -2.46 -34.18
C THR A 341 -11.22 -2.13 -32.84
N LEU A 342 -10.61 -2.57 -31.74
CA LEU A 342 -11.13 -2.30 -30.39
C LEU A 342 -11.15 -0.80 -30.09
N GLY A 343 -10.11 -0.06 -30.53
CA GLY A 343 -10.08 1.40 -30.40
C GLY A 343 -11.18 2.12 -31.19
N GLU A 344 -11.52 1.65 -32.39
CA GLU A 344 -12.65 2.19 -33.16
C GLU A 344 -13.99 1.95 -32.46
N LEU A 345 -14.18 0.77 -31.85
CA LEU A 345 -15.39 0.45 -31.08
C LEU A 345 -15.48 1.26 -29.77
N ARG A 346 -14.36 1.46 -29.06
CA ARG A 346 -14.30 2.34 -27.87
C ARG A 346 -14.62 3.79 -28.25
N ASN A 347 -14.14 4.24 -29.40
CA ASN A 347 -14.47 5.56 -29.96
C ASN A 347 -15.97 5.71 -30.30
N GLU A 348 -16.62 4.69 -30.88
CA GLU A 348 -18.07 4.66 -31.08
C GLU A 348 -18.84 4.78 -29.75
N ALA A 349 -18.37 4.10 -28.70
CA ALA A 349 -18.96 4.20 -27.37
C ALA A 349 -18.81 5.62 -26.79
N VAL A 350 -17.62 6.22 -26.93
CA VAL A 350 -17.37 7.62 -26.53
C VAL A 350 -18.30 8.58 -27.26
N ASP A 351 -18.50 8.41 -28.57
CA ASP A 351 -19.34 9.31 -29.38
C ASP A 351 -20.82 9.24 -28.96
N ARG A 352 -21.29 8.06 -28.54
CA ARG A 352 -22.68 7.81 -28.09
C ARG A 352 -22.94 8.20 -26.64
N ALA A 353 -21.89 8.34 -25.84
CA ALA A 353 -21.96 8.79 -24.44
C ALA A 353 -22.51 10.22 -24.33
N THR A 354 -23.43 10.43 -23.38
CA THR A 354 -24.04 11.74 -23.11
C THR A 354 -23.52 12.38 -21.83
N GLY A 355 -22.85 11.61 -20.96
CA GLY A 355 -22.24 12.10 -19.74
C GLY A 355 -20.99 12.96 -19.99
N PRO A 356 -20.76 14.00 -19.17
CA PRO A 356 -19.51 14.78 -19.19
C PRO A 356 -18.29 14.00 -18.67
N TYR A 357 -18.50 12.85 -18.02
CA TYR A 357 -17.43 11.93 -17.65
C TYR A 357 -17.69 10.56 -18.27
N VAL A 358 -16.61 9.85 -18.59
CA VAL A 358 -16.65 8.50 -19.15
C VAL A 358 -15.79 7.55 -18.33
N SER A 359 -16.20 6.29 -18.26
CA SER A 359 -15.45 5.22 -17.59
C SER A 359 -15.39 3.99 -18.49
N GLN A 360 -14.23 3.34 -18.55
CA GLN A 360 -14.11 2.04 -19.21
C GLN A 360 -14.86 0.96 -18.40
N TRP A 361 -15.60 0.13 -19.13
CA TRP A 361 -16.47 -0.92 -18.59
C TRP A 361 -16.40 -2.17 -19.47
N ASP A 362 -15.25 -2.85 -19.43
CA ASP A 362 -15.03 -4.10 -20.15
C ASP A 362 -16.06 -5.19 -19.76
N ASP A 363 -16.43 -6.00 -20.75
CA ASP A 363 -17.54 -6.95 -20.64
C ASP A 363 -17.22 -8.20 -19.81
N ASP A 364 -15.96 -8.41 -19.46
CA ASP A 364 -15.45 -9.59 -18.76
C ASP A 364 -14.89 -9.33 -17.35
N ASP A 365 -14.94 -8.09 -16.88
CA ASP A 365 -14.46 -7.70 -15.55
C ASP A 365 -15.59 -7.48 -14.52
N LEU A 366 -15.23 -7.37 -13.24
CA LEU A 366 -16.17 -7.11 -12.15
C LEU A 366 -15.92 -5.76 -11.48
N TYR A 367 -17.01 -5.08 -11.16
CA TYR A 367 -16.99 -3.73 -10.63
C TYR A 367 -17.74 -3.67 -9.31
N ASP A 368 -17.06 -3.22 -8.24
CA ASP A 368 -17.70 -3.06 -6.93
C ASP A 368 -18.80 -1.99 -7.01
N PRO A 369 -19.93 -2.15 -6.29
CA PRO A 369 -20.98 -1.14 -6.21
C PRO A 369 -20.51 0.29 -5.97
N GLU A 370 -19.39 0.50 -5.27
CA GLU A 370 -18.88 1.82 -4.90
C GLU A 370 -17.80 2.37 -5.85
N ARG A 371 -17.52 1.71 -6.98
CA ARG A 371 -16.43 2.11 -7.90
C ARG A 371 -16.60 3.55 -8.38
N ILE A 372 -17.67 3.82 -9.14
CA ILE A 372 -17.86 5.13 -9.77
C ILE A 372 -18.07 6.20 -8.70
N GLU A 373 -18.77 5.86 -7.61
CA GLU A 373 -18.97 6.75 -6.49
C GLU A 373 -17.64 7.23 -5.88
N THR A 374 -16.70 6.31 -5.67
CA THR A 374 -15.38 6.62 -5.09
C THR A 374 -14.52 7.45 -6.02
N GLN A 375 -14.44 7.08 -7.29
CA GLN A 375 -13.61 7.80 -8.25
C GLN A 375 -14.17 9.21 -8.53
N MET A 376 -15.49 9.37 -8.61
CA MET A 376 -16.12 10.70 -8.74
C MET A 376 -16.00 11.55 -7.48
N ALA A 377 -16.07 10.96 -6.30
CA ALA A 377 -15.78 11.65 -5.04
C ALA A 377 -14.36 12.22 -5.05
N ALA A 378 -13.38 11.47 -5.55
CA ALA A 378 -12.00 11.92 -5.71
C ALA A 378 -11.88 13.10 -6.69
N ILE A 379 -12.44 12.95 -7.89
CA ILE A 379 -12.44 13.98 -8.94
C ILE A 379 -13.02 15.29 -8.42
N LEU A 380 -14.22 15.24 -7.84
CA LEU A 380 -14.94 16.44 -7.40
C LEU A 380 -14.33 17.09 -6.15
N SER A 381 -13.81 16.30 -5.20
CA SER A 381 -13.22 16.84 -3.97
C SER A 381 -11.89 17.54 -4.21
N LEU A 382 -11.14 17.07 -5.21
CA LEU A 382 -9.78 17.52 -5.50
C LEU A 382 -9.71 18.42 -6.74
N GLY A 383 -10.84 18.63 -7.42
CA GLY A 383 -10.89 19.37 -8.68
C GLY A 383 -10.07 18.71 -9.80
N ALA A 384 -9.92 17.38 -9.77
CA ALA A 384 -9.24 16.62 -10.81
C ALA A 384 -10.12 16.48 -12.06
N GLU A 385 -9.52 16.06 -13.16
CA GLU A 385 -10.15 15.82 -14.45
C GLU A 385 -10.21 14.32 -14.79
N ALA A 386 -9.33 13.51 -14.19
CA ALA A 386 -9.37 12.06 -14.30
C ALA A 386 -9.01 11.36 -12.99
N CYS A 387 -9.47 10.11 -12.84
CA CYS A 387 -9.16 9.22 -11.73
C CYS A 387 -8.75 7.84 -12.24
N PHE A 388 -7.68 7.28 -11.67
CA PHE A 388 -7.28 5.88 -11.82
C PHE A 388 -7.36 5.17 -10.47
N LEU A 389 -7.35 3.84 -10.48
CA LEU A 389 -6.98 3.05 -9.33
C LEU A 389 -5.46 2.80 -9.35
N ALA A 390 -4.83 2.87 -8.18
CA ALA A 390 -3.40 2.58 -8.06
C ALA A 390 -3.13 1.07 -8.11
N ARG A 391 -4.05 0.27 -7.62
CA ARG A 391 -4.02 -1.20 -7.66
C ARG A 391 -5.40 -1.69 -8.02
N GLU A 392 -5.46 -2.89 -8.55
CA GLU A 392 -6.70 -3.60 -8.87
C GLU A 392 -6.61 -5.03 -8.34
N ARG A 393 -7.76 -5.68 -8.20
CA ARG A 393 -7.81 -7.10 -7.87
C ARG A 393 -7.68 -7.90 -9.16
N LEU A 394 -6.81 -8.91 -9.19
CA LEU A 394 -6.68 -9.85 -10.29
C LEU A 394 -7.33 -11.17 -9.88
N TRP A 395 -8.14 -11.77 -10.74
CA TRP A 395 -8.79 -13.05 -10.47
C TRP A 395 -8.64 -14.01 -11.63
N TRP A 396 -8.03 -15.17 -11.40
CA TRP A 396 -7.86 -16.23 -12.37
C TRP A 396 -8.54 -17.52 -11.90
N PRO A 397 -9.84 -17.71 -12.20
CA PRO A 397 -10.63 -18.83 -11.71
C PRO A 397 -10.01 -20.20 -12.03
N ALA A 398 -9.63 -20.41 -13.29
CA ALA A 398 -9.08 -21.67 -13.79
C ALA A 398 -7.74 -22.07 -13.16
N ARG A 399 -7.05 -21.13 -12.49
CA ARG A 399 -5.77 -21.35 -11.80
C ARG A 399 -5.88 -21.29 -10.29
N HIS A 400 -7.07 -21.08 -9.76
CA HIS A 400 -7.30 -20.86 -8.33
C HIS A 400 -6.42 -19.73 -7.78
N LYS A 401 -6.22 -18.65 -8.56
CA LYS A 401 -5.41 -17.50 -8.12
C LYS A 401 -6.28 -16.27 -7.97
N LEU A 402 -6.10 -15.57 -6.88
CA LEU A 402 -6.58 -14.21 -6.65
C LEU A 402 -5.40 -13.36 -6.21
N ALA A 403 -5.32 -12.11 -6.64
CA ALA A 403 -4.20 -11.25 -6.27
C ALA A 403 -4.60 -9.77 -6.20
N ILE A 404 -3.76 -8.96 -5.57
CA ILE A 404 -3.79 -7.49 -5.65
C ILE A 404 -2.59 -7.06 -6.46
N SER A 405 -2.81 -6.35 -7.56
CA SER A 405 -1.76 -5.94 -8.48
C SER A 405 -0.72 -5.00 -7.84
N CYS A 406 0.38 -4.76 -8.55
CA CYS A 406 1.35 -3.73 -8.19
C CYS A 406 0.76 -2.32 -8.35
N ALA A 407 1.37 -1.34 -7.66
CA ALA A 407 0.91 0.04 -7.70
C ALA A 407 1.33 0.72 -9.02
N ARG A 408 0.36 1.04 -9.90
CA ARG A 408 0.54 1.82 -11.13
C ARG A 408 -0.77 2.51 -11.56
N LEU A 409 -0.78 3.26 -12.65
CA LEU A 409 -2.03 3.74 -13.24
C LEU A 409 -2.64 2.63 -14.09
N TRP A 410 -3.70 1.99 -13.58
CA TRP A 410 -4.39 0.91 -14.30
C TRP A 410 -5.38 1.48 -15.31
N GLU A 411 -5.12 1.27 -16.59
CA GLU A 411 -5.81 1.92 -17.70
C GLU A 411 -7.32 1.55 -17.74
N GLY A 412 -7.65 0.27 -17.52
CA GLY A 412 -9.02 -0.23 -17.43
C GLY A 412 -9.84 0.41 -16.31
N SER A 413 -9.17 0.89 -15.26
CA SER A 413 -9.83 1.51 -14.10
C SER A 413 -10.23 2.98 -14.34
N MET A 414 -9.82 3.59 -15.45
CA MET A 414 -9.92 5.04 -15.68
C MET A 414 -11.36 5.58 -15.65
N VAL A 415 -11.53 6.73 -14.98
CA VAL A 415 -12.67 7.64 -15.09
C VAL A 415 -12.14 9.00 -15.51
N CYS A 416 -12.62 9.57 -16.61
CA CYS A 416 -12.05 10.79 -17.19
C CYS A 416 -13.15 11.75 -17.68
N ALA A 417 -12.90 13.05 -17.59
CA ALA A 417 -13.72 14.06 -18.26
C ALA A 417 -13.71 13.82 -19.77
N LYS A 418 -14.89 13.71 -20.38
CA LYS A 418 -15.06 13.31 -21.79
C LYS A 418 -14.36 14.26 -22.77
N ASP A 419 -14.36 15.55 -22.48
CA ASP A 419 -13.70 16.58 -23.29
C ASP A 419 -12.17 16.60 -23.16
N ARG A 420 -11.64 15.87 -22.17
CA ARG A 420 -10.20 15.67 -21.96
C ARG A 420 -9.69 14.33 -22.49
N LEU A 421 -10.57 13.40 -22.82
CA LEU A 421 -10.18 12.07 -23.28
C LEU A 421 -9.68 12.11 -24.74
N PRO A 422 -8.41 11.73 -25.00
CA PRO A 422 -7.92 11.53 -26.36
C PRO A 422 -8.69 10.41 -27.08
N ARG A 423 -8.70 10.44 -28.41
CA ARG A 423 -9.27 9.33 -29.21
C ARG A 423 -8.40 8.09 -29.06
N TYR A 424 -9.03 6.93 -28.94
CA TYR A 424 -8.33 5.65 -28.96
C TYR A 424 -7.71 5.42 -30.35
N PRO A 425 -6.43 5.01 -30.44
CA PRO A 425 -5.82 4.63 -31.70
C PRO A 425 -6.48 3.36 -32.26
N ALA A 426 -6.47 3.19 -33.58
CA ALA A 426 -7.06 2.02 -34.26
C ALA A 426 -6.22 0.75 -34.07
N LEU A 427 -6.07 0.31 -32.82
CA LEU A 427 -5.37 -0.91 -32.42
C LEU A 427 -6.37 -1.96 -31.96
N ARG A 428 -6.02 -3.23 -32.16
CA ARG A 428 -6.83 -4.39 -31.72
C ARG A 428 -6.56 -4.80 -30.27
N ARG A 429 -5.48 -4.27 -29.68
CA ARG A 429 -5.05 -4.50 -28.29
C ARG A 429 -4.16 -3.36 -27.82
N GLY A 430 -4.21 -3.03 -26.53
CA GLY A 430 -3.36 -2.00 -25.91
C GLY A 430 -3.63 -0.59 -26.42
N GLU A 431 -4.82 -0.33 -26.97
CA GLU A 431 -5.24 0.99 -27.44
C GLU A 431 -5.50 1.98 -26.30
N ASP A 432 -5.74 1.50 -25.09
CA ASP A 432 -5.93 2.30 -23.88
C ASP A 432 -4.64 2.84 -23.29
N THR A 433 -3.53 2.12 -23.39
CA THR A 433 -2.24 2.56 -22.85
C THR A 433 -1.84 3.96 -23.33
N PRO A 434 -1.81 4.26 -24.65
CA PRO A 434 -1.47 5.60 -25.13
C PRO A 434 -2.46 6.68 -24.67
N VAL A 435 -3.74 6.32 -24.49
CA VAL A 435 -4.78 7.25 -24.02
C VAL A 435 -4.58 7.56 -22.54
N ALA A 436 -4.34 6.54 -21.71
CA ALA A 436 -4.10 6.69 -20.28
C ALA A 436 -2.82 7.50 -20.00
N GLU A 437 -1.73 7.22 -20.73
CA GLU A 437 -0.48 7.98 -20.65
C GLU A 437 -0.70 9.47 -21.00
N GLU A 438 -1.45 9.74 -22.07
CA GLU A 438 -1.74 11.09 -22.50
C GLU A 438 -2.64 11.84 -21.51
N VAL A 439 -3.66 11.17 -20.95
CA VAL A 439 -4.49 11.71 -19.86
C VAL A 439 -3.63 12.02 -18.64
N ALA A 440 -2.78 11.09 -18.21
CA ALA A 440 -1.87 11.29 -17.09
C ALA A 440 -0.91 12.47 -17.30
N ARG A 441 -0.51 12.72 -18.55
CA ARG A 441 0.38 13.82 -18.93
C ARG A 441 -0.31 15.17 -19.00
N THR A 442 -1.58 15.21 -19.42
CA THR A 442 -2.27 16.47 -19.79
C THR A 442 -3.33 16.92 -18.79
N CYS A 443 -3.84 16.01 -17.96
CA CYS A 443 -4.93 16.29 -17.04
C CYS A 443 -4.44 16.41 -15.58
N ARG A 444 -5.22 17.08 -14.74
CA ARG A 444 -5.14 16.86 -13.29
C ARG A 444 -5.68 15.46 -12.98
N VAL A 445 -4.82 14.57 -12.52
CA VAL A 445 -5.15 13.17 -12.27
C VAL A 445 -5.11 12.88 -10.78
N VAL A 446 -6.09 12.11 -10.29
CA VAL A 446 -6.02 11.46 -8.98
C VAL A 446 -5.89 9.96 -9.15
N SER A 447 -5.06 9.31 -8.35
CA SER A 447 -4.98 7.86 -8.24
C SER A 447 -5.51 7.44 -6.87
N VAL A 448 -6.44 6.50 -6.81
CA VAL A 448 -7.06 6.03 -5.57
C VAL A 448 -6.58 4.61 -5.27
N ASP A 449 -6.08 4.35 -4.06
CA ASP A 449 -5.71 3.01 -3.64
C ASP A 449 -6.89 2.23 -3.08
N ALA A 450 -7.67 1.63 -3.96
CA ALA A 450 -8.86 0.87 -3.60
C ALA A 450 -9.00 -0.34 -4.52
N PRO A 451 -8.09 -1.33 -4.40
CA PRO A 451 -8.05 -2.47 -5.32
C PRO A 451 -9.32 -3.30 -5.32
N GLU A 452 -10.15 -3.18 -4.29
CA GLU A 452 -11.45 -3.84 -4.24
C GLU A 452 -12.48 -3.32 -5.25
N LEU A 453 -12.30 -2.10 -5.77
CA LEU A 453 -13.28 -1.44 -6.62
C LEU A 453 -13.33 -2.00 -8.05
N TYR A 454 -12.26 -2.69 -8.47
CA TYR A 454 -12.10 -3.25 -9.80
C TYR A 454 -11.48 -4.63 -9.69
N THR A 455 -12.11 -5.64 -10.30
CA THR A 455 -11.55 -6.99 -10.40
C THR A 455 -11.36 -7.35 -11.88
N TYR A 456 -10.10 -7.44 -12.29
CA TYR A 456 -9.69 -7.95 -13.59
C TYR A 456 -9.82 -9.48 -13.62
N VAL A 457 -10.56 -10.05 -14.57
CA VAL A 457 -10.82 -11.50 -14.63
C VAL A 457 -10.07 -12.18 -15.77
N CYS A 458 -9.12 -13.06 -15.43
CA CYS A 458 -8.38 -13.90 -16.36
C CYS A 458 -9.16 -15.20 -16.65
N HIS A 459 -9.83 -15.29 -17.80
CA HIS A 459 -10.63 -16.45 -18.21
C HIS A 459 -10.05 -17.20 -19.42
N GLY A 460 -8.94 -16.71 -19.98
CA GLY A 460 -8.22 -17.37 -21.09
C GLY A 460 -8.74 -17.03 -22.48
N GLY A 461 -9.91 -16.38 -22.57
CA GLY A 461 -10.42 -15.73 -23.79
C GLY A 461 -10.13 -14.22 -23.84
N ASN A 462 -9.35 -13.69 -22.89
CA ASN A 462 -8.98 -12.28 -22.83
C ASN A 462 -8.17 -11.83 -24.05
N THR A 463 -8.04 -10.52 -24.25
CA THR A 463 -7.24 -9.93 -25.34
C THR A 463 -5.75 -10.27 -25.25
N PHE A 464 -5.24 -10.51 -24.04
CA PHE A 464 -3.87 -10.92 -23.76
C PHE A 464 -3.76 -12.42 -23.48
N ASN A 465 -2.56 -12.99 -23.69
CA ASN A 465 -2.29 -14.41 -23.49
C ASN A 465 -2.00 -14.73 -22.02
N GLU A 466 -1.88 -16.02 -21.69
CA GLU A 466 -1.63 -16.44 -20.31
C GLU A 466 -0.26 -15.99 -19.76
N ALA A 467 0.77 -15.84 -20.61
CA ALA A 467 2.09 -15.37 -20.16
C ALA A 467 2.00 -13.95 -19.59
N HIS A 468 1.28 -13.05 -20.28
CA HIS A 468 1.00 -11.70 -19.80
C HIS A 468 0.29 -11.70 -18.43
N PHE A 469 -0.67 -12.62 -18.21
CA PHE A 469 -1.33 -12.71 -16.92
C PHE A 469 -0.42 -13.31 -15.84
N ALA A 470 0.42 -14.27 -16.19
CA ALA A 470 1.40 -14.82 -15.26
C ALA A 470 2.32 -13.71 -14.72
N GLU A 471 2.80 -12.82 -15.59
CA GLU A 471 3.61 -11.65 -15.22
C GLU A 471 2.90 -10.75 -14.20
N HIS A 472 1.63 -10.39 -14.42
CA HIS A 472 0.86 -9.56 -13.48
C HIS A 472 0.64 -10.24 -12.12
N PHE A 473 0.44 -11.56 -12.11
CA PHE A 473 0.33 -12.32 -10.87
C PHE A 473 1.68 -12.46 -10.15
N ASP A 474 2.79 -12.57 -10.88
CA ASP A 474 4.13 -12.74 -10.31
C ASP A 474 4.65 -11.48 -9.61
N VAL A 475 4.20 -10.29 -10.06
CA VAL A 475 4.54 -8.99 -9.44
C VAL A 475 3.45 -8.43 -8.51
N ALA A 476 2.41 -9.21 -8.22
CA ALA A 476 1.30 -8.79 -7.39
C ALA A 476 1.71 -8.56 -5.92
N THR A 477 1.19 -7.50 -5.30
CA THR A 477 1.48 -7.14 -3.91
C THR A 477 0.94 -8.15 -2.89
N GLN A 478 -0.10 -8.90 -3.25
CA GLN A 478 -0.67 -9.97 -2.46
C GLN A 478 -1.24 -11.05 -3.39
N ILE A 479 -1.07 -12.32 -3.03
CA ILE A 479 -1.59 -13.46 -3.80
C ILE A 479 -2.25 -14.45 -2.85
N TRP A 480 -3.43 -14.94 -3.23
CA TRP A 480 -4.13 -16.05 -2.61
C TRP A 480 -4.28 -17.15 -3.66
N SER A 481 -3.49 -18.20 -3.50
CA SER A 481 -3.54 -19.41 -4.34
C SER A 481 -3.84 -20.68 -3.55
N GLU A 482 -3.75 -20.62 -2.22
CA GLU A 482 -4.06 -21.73 -1.34
C GLU A 482 -5.59 -21.95 -1.30
N PRO A 483 -6.11 -23.18 -1.52
CA PRO A 483 -7.55 -23.42 -1.67
C PRO A 483 -8.42 -22.79 -0.58
N GLY A 484 -8.02 -22.87 0.69
CA GLY A 484 -8.77 -22.28 1.81
C GLY A 484 -8.76 -20.74 1.78
N ALA A 485 -7.60 -20.13 1.58
CA ALA A 485 -7.49 -18.66 1.53
C ALA A 485 -8.11 -18.08 0.26
N TYR A 486 -8.03 -18.80 -0.86
CA TYR A 486 -8.67 -18.45 -2.12
C TYR A 486 -10.20 -18.52 -2.02
N ALA A 487 -10.74 -19.62 -1.47
CA ALA A 487 -12.18 -19.77 -1.24
C ALA A 487 -12.73 -18.73 -0.26
N GLU A 488 -12.04 -18.45 0.85
CA GLU A 488 -12.41 -17.39 1.80
C GLU A 488 -12.52 -16.02 1.11
N ARG A 489 -11.55 -15.70 0.24
CA ARG A 489 -11.56 -14.42 -0.50
C ARG A 489 -12.67 -14.37 -1.54
N LEU A 490 -12.96 -15.48 -2.23
CA LEU A 490 -14.09 -15.53 -3.16
C LEU A 490 -15.44 -15.39 -2.47
N LEU A 491 -15.63 -16.04 -1.32
CA LEU A 491 -16.83 -15.88 -0.51
C LEU A 491 -17.00 -14.42 -0.07
N ALA A 492 -15.93 -13.77 0.37
CA ALA A 492 -15.95 -12.35 0.71
C ALA A 492 -16.32 -11.47 -0.50
N MET A 493 -15.77 -11.75 -1.69
CA MET A 493 -16.09 -11.04 -2.92
C MET A 493 -17.55 -11.25 -3.34
N ALA A 494 -18.09 -12.46 -3.20
CA ALA A 494 -19.45 -12.82 -3.57
C ALA A 494 -20.53 -12.06 -2.79
N THR A 495 -20.18 -11.46 -1.64
CA THR A 495 -21.10 -10.59 -0.88
C THR A 495 -21.47 -9.30 -1.61
N ARG A 496 -20.67 -8.87 -2.59
CA ARG A 496 -20.82 -7.60 -3.31
C ARG A 496 -20.76 -7.72 -4.82
N LEU A 497 -20.10 -8.76 -5.32
CA LEU A 497 -19.90 -9.03 -6.74
C LEU A 497 -20.74 -10.22 -7.20
N PRO A 498 -21.17 -10.27 -8.47
CA PRO A 498 -21.94 -11.37 -9.02
C PRO A 498 -21.04 -12.61 -9.23
N ILE A 499 -20.65 -13.27 -8.15
CA ILE A 499 -19.86 -14.51 -8.13
C ILE A 499 -20.78 -15.64 -7.71
N GLY A 500 -20.95 -16.62 -8.61
CA GLY A 500 -21.95 -17.68 -8.45
C GLY A 500 -21.44 -18.87 -7.63
N PRO A 501 -22.36 -19.74 -7.14
CA PRO A 501 -22.00 -21.00 -6.50
C PRO A 501 -21.10 -21.89 -7.37
N GLU A 502 -21.20 -21.81 -8.69
CA GLU A 502 -20.33 -22.50 -9.65
C GLU A 502 -18.88 -22.00 -9.62
N ASP A 503 -18.66 -20.69 -9.46
CA ASP A 503 -17.33 -20.09 -9.31
C ASP A 503 -16.68 -20.55 -8.00
N ILE A 504 -17.49 -20.69 -6.95
CA ILE A 504 -17.08 -21.11 -5.60
C ILE A 504 -16.86 -22.62 -5.53
N ALA A 505 -17.74 -23.43 -6.13
CA ALA A 505 -17.61 -24.89 -6.17
C ALA A 505 -16.42 -25.35 -7.01
N HIS A 506 -16.02 -24.59 -8.04
CA HIS A 506 -14.77 -24.84 -8.75
C HIS A 506 -13.56 -24.61 -7.83
N ALA A 507 -13.62 -23.60 -6.95
CA ALA A 507 -12.57 -23.31 -5.96
C ALA A 507 -12.38 -24.42 -4.93
N GLU A 508 -13.47 -25.09 -4.51
CA GLU A 508 -13.46 -26.16 -3.50
C GLU A 508 -13.05 -27.55 -4.08
N ASN A 509 -13.39 -27.84 -5.34
CA ASN A 509 -13.18 -29.16 -5.96
C ASN A 509 -11.81 -29.38 -6.61
N GLY A 510 -10.96 -28.33 -6.72
CA GLY A 510 -9.58 -28.43 -7.24
C GLY A 510 -8.64 -29.29 -6.37
N ALA A 511 -9.08 -29.72 -5.19
CA ALA A 511 -8.32 -30.62 -4.31
C ALA A 511 -8.37 -32.10 -4.73
N ALA A 512 -9.24 -32.50 -5.68
CA ALA A 512 -9.60 -33.90 -5.90
C ALA A 512 -9.24 -34.50 -7.29
N THR A 513 -8.22 -34.01 -7.97
CA THR A 513 -7.63 -34.74 -9.12
C THR A 513 -6.11 -34.57 -9.18
N ARG A 514 -5.38 -35.42 -8.44
CA ARG A 514 -4.01 -35.80 -8.81
C ARG A 514 -4.08 -37.10 -9.60
N PRO A 515 -3.65 -37.15 -10.88
CA PRO A 515 -3.34 -38.42 -11.50
C PRO A 515 -2.07 -38.98 -10.84
N SER A 516 -2.23 -40.10 -10.15
CA SER A 516 -1.14 -40.97 -9.74
C SER A 516 -0.44 -41.53 -10.99
N GLY A 517 0.76 -41.04 -11.27
CA GLY A 517 1.66 -41.60 -12.27
C GLY A 517 3.06 -41.69 -11.69
N GLN A 518 3.38 -42.82 -11.05
CA GLN A 518 4.76 -43.20 -10.81
C GLN A 518 5.46 -43.39 -12.16
N GLY A 519 6.46 -42.57 -12.41
CA GLY A 519 7.39 -42.71 -13.51
C GLY A 519 8.60 -41.85 -13.22
N GLY A 520 9.63 -42.44 -12.60
CA GLY A 520 10.89 -41.76 -12.38
C GLY A 520 11.44 -41.26 -13.71
N ARG A 521 11.63 -39.94 -13.82
CA ARG A 521 12.48 -39.30 -14.81
C ARG A 521 12.99 -37.99 -14.23
N THR A 522 14.30 -37.94 -14.08
CA THR A 522 15.12 -36.75 -13.86
C THR A 522 14.60 -35.57 -14.67
N ALA A 523 14.18 -34.51 -13.99
CA ALA A 523 13.91 -33.23 -14.62
C ALA A 523 15.25 -32.56 -14.97
N THR A 524 15.80 -32.93 -16.12
CA THR A 524 16.62 -32.00 -16.88
C THR A 524 15.75 -30.79 -17.19
N ALA A 525 16.16 -29.63 -16.66
CA ALA A 525 15.66 -28.35 -17.13
C ALA A 525 15.77 -28.36 -18.67
N LEU A 526 14.65 -28.14 -19.36
CA LEU A 526 14.71 -27.72 -20.75
C LEU A 526 15.28 -26.30 -20.71
N GLU A 527 16.59 -26.23 -20.88
CA GLU A 527 17.26 -25.01 -21.29
C GLU A 527 16.54 -24.47 -22.53
N PRO A 528 16.31 -23.15 -22.61
CA PRO A 528 15.90 -22.55 -23.87
C PRO A 528 16.96 -22.93 -24.91
N ALA A 529 16.50 -23.33 -26.10
CA ALA A 529 17.40 -23.65 -27.20
C ALA A 529 18.43 -22.52 -27.34
N PRO A 530 19.74 -22.82 -27.43
CA PRO A 530 20.72 -21.78 -27.69
C PRO A 530 20.34 -21.14 -29.02
N GLY A 531 19.91 -19.88 -28.94
CA GLY A 531 19.93 -18.99 -30.09
C GLY A 531 21.33 -19.04 -30.70
N PRO A 532 21.46 -18.89 -32.02
CA PRO A 532 22.74 -19.03 -32.69
C PRO A 532 23.77 -18.13 -32.00
N ALA A 533 24.88 -18.75 -31.57
CA ALA A 533 26.01 -18.05 -31.01
C ALA A 533 26.56 -17.07 -32.06
N THR A 534 26.38 -15.75 -31.87
CA THR A 534 27.25 -14.70 -32.44
C THR A 534 27.02 -13.24 -31.99
N GLU A 535 26.10 -12.87 -31.08
CA GLU A 535 25.99 -11.46 -30.64
C GLU A 535 26.04 -11.31 -29.11
N ARG A 536 26.94 -10.43 -28.62
CA ARG A 536 27.00 -10.04 -27.21
C ARG A 536 25.79 -9.14 -26.90
N PRO A 537 25.14 -9.26 -25.72
CA PRO A 537 23.94 -8.51 -25.43
C PRO A 537 24.18 -6.99 -25.42
N THR A 538 23.16 -6.23 -25.77
CA THR A 538 23.25 -4.75 -25.76
C THR A 538 23.18 -4.19 -24.34
N VAL A 539 24.03 -3.22 -24.02
CA VAL A 539 24.12 -2.61 -22.68
C VAL A 539 23.97 -1.09 -22.80
N LEU A 540 23.03 -0.51 -22.06
CA LEU A 540 22.87 0.92 -21.88
C LEU A 540 23.60 1.38 -20.62
N VAL A 541 24.67 2.17 -20.77
CA VAL A 541 25.35 2.80 -19.64
C VAL A 541 24.67 4.14 -19.33
N LEU A 542 24.17 4.29 -18.10
CA LEU A 542 23.49 5.49 -17.64
C LEU A 542 24.31 6.23 -16.59
N THR A 543 24.55 7.51 -16.84
CA THR A 543 25.38 8.36 -15.97
C THR A 543 24.74 9.75 -15.77
N PRO A 544 24.21 10.01 -14.57
CA PRO A 544 23.86 11.36 -14.12
C PRO A 544 25.11 12.23 -13.95
N LEU A 545 25.05 13.48 -14.39
CA LEU A 545 26.16 14.43 -14.39
C LEU A 545 25.75 15.74 -13.71
N LYS A 546 26.54 16.13 -12.71
CA LYS A 546 26.47 17.44 -12.05
C LYS A 546 27.87 17.80 -11.56
N ASP A 547 28.38 18.95 -11.96
CA ASP A 547 29.72 19.43 -11.58
C ASP A 547 30.82 18.38 -11.86
N ALA A 548 30.75 17.75 -13.03
CA ALA A 548 31.52 16.57 -13.42
C ALA A 548 32.78 16.88 -14.25
N ALA A 549 33.12 18.16 -14.51
CA ALA A 549 34.16 18.53 -15.47
C ALA A 549 35.53 17.92 -15.11
N ALA A 550 35.84 17.81 -13.81
CA ALA A 550 37.09 17.21 -13.33
C ALA A 550 37.17 15.69 -13.54
N PHE A 551 36.03 15.00 -13.59
CA PHE A 551 35.96 13.54 -13.65
C PHE A 551 35.74 13.01 -15.07
N LEU A 552 35.11 13.80 -15.94
CA LEU A 552 34.75 13.41 -17.31
C LEU A 552 35.91 12.83 -18.13
N PRO A 553 37.15 13.40 -18.16
CA PRO A 553 38.24 12.82 -18.94
C PRO A 553 38.58 11.39 -18.52
N GLY A 554 38.78 11.15 -17.22
CA GLY A 554 39.10 9.82 -16.69
C GLY A 554 37.93 8.84 -16.86
N TYR A 555 36.69 9.29 -16.65
CA TYR A 555 35.50 8.49 -16.91
C TYR A 555 35.43 8.01 -18.37
N LEU A 556 35.69 8.89 -19.34
CA LEU A 556 35.67 8.53 -20.76
C LEU A 556 36.82 7.59 -21.14
N GLU A 557 38.01 7.76 -20.56
CA GLU A 557 39.13 6.81 -20.72
C GLU A 557 38.75 5.43 -20.18
N ASN A 558 38.16 5.37 -18.98
CA ASN A 558 37.71 4.12 -18.37
C ASN A 558 36.58 3.44 -19.16
N LEU A 559 35.63 4.19 -19.73
CA LEU A 559 34.61 3.64 -20.62
C LEU A 559 35.22 3.03 -21.88
N ARG A 560 36.17 3.72 -22.52
CA ARG A 560 36.85 3.24 -23.72
C ARG A 560 37.75 2.03 -23.47
N ALA A 561 38.18 1.83 -22.24
CA ALA A 561 39.00 0.72 -21.80
C ALA A 561 38.19 -0.55 -21.48
N LEU A 562 36.85 -0.50 -21.47
CA LEU A 562 36.01 -1.69 -21.32
C LEU A 562 36.28 -2.68 -22.47
N ASP A 563 36.50 -3.94 -22.14
CA ASP A 563 36.63 -5.06 -23.08
C ASP A 563 35.26 -5.53 -23.57
N TYR A 564 34.45 -4.59 -24.03
CA TYR A 564 33.10 -4.84 -24.54
C TYR A 564 32.91 -4.08 -25.86
N PRO A 565 32.21 -4.64 -26.86
CA PRO A 565 32.11 -4.03 -28.17
C PRO A 565 31.33 -2.73 -28.06
N ARG A 566 31.89 -1.63 -28.60
CA ARG A 566 31.30 -0.30 -28.46
C ARG A 566 30.00 -0.18 -29.25
N GLU A 567 29.88 -0.95 -30.32
CA GLU A 567 28.66 -1.16 -31.11
C GLU A 567 27.54 -1.88 -30.34
N ALA A 568 27.84 -2.48 -29.18
CA ALA A 568 26.85 -3.06 -28.27
C ALA A 568 26.58 -2.17 -27.04
N ILE A 569 27.31 -1.05 -26.89
CA ILE A 569 27.14 -0.12 -25.77
C ILE A 569 26.40 1.14 -26.24
N SER A 570 25.28 1.43 -25.60
CA SER A 570 24.62 2.73 -25.70
C SER A 570 24.96 3.57 -24.46
N LEU A 571 25.02 4.89 -24.60
CA LEU A 571 25.28 5.83 -23.52
C LEU A 571 24.05 6.72 -23.30
N GLY A 572 23.62 6.85 -22.05
CA GLY A 572 22.67 7.86 -21.61
C GLY A 572 23.33 8.78 -20.59
N LEU A 573 23.45 10.06 -20.93
CA LEU A 573 24.05 11.09 -20.10
C LEU A 573 22.95 12.09 -19.72
N LEU A 574 22.80 12.40 -18.42
CA LEU A 574 21.92 13.48 -17.98
C LEU A 574 22.76 14.58 -17.35
N GLU A 575 22.81 15.74 -17.99
CA GLU A 575 23.44 16.94 -17.44
C GLU A 575 22.37 17.86 -16.84
N GLY A 576 22.58 18.31 -15.61
CA GLY A 576 21.68 19.23 -14.94
C GLY A 576 22.20 19.73 -13.60
N ASP A 577 21.78 20.95 -13.23
CA ASP A 577 22.20 21.67 -12.02
C ASP A 577 23.73 21.92 -11.90
N SER A 578 24.51 21.76 -12.99
CA SER A 578 25.96 22.04 -13.00
C SER A 578 26.25 23.54 -12.93
N LYS A 579 27.35 23.89 -12.24
CA LYS A 579 27.87 25.25 -12.09
C LYS A 579 29.29 25.40 -12.66
N ASP A 580 29.94 24.29 -12.99
CA ASP A 580 31.26 24.24 -13.60
C ASP A 580 31.19 24.16 -15.14
N THR A 581 32.30 23.83 -15.78
CA THR A 581 32.42 23.71 -17.24
C THR A 581 31.91 22.38 -17.81
N THR A 582 31.16 21.58 -17.04
CA THR A 582 30.60 20.28 -17.50
C THR A 582 29.82 20.40 -18.81
N PRO A 583 28.91 21.37 -18.99
CA PRO A 583 28.16 21.49 -20.24
C PRO A 583 29.05 21.80 -21.46
N ASP A 584 30.12 22.58 -21.27
CA ASP A 584 31.06 22.93 -22.33
C ASP A 584 31.89 21.72 -22.74
N LEU A 585 32.39 20.96 -21.76
CA LEU A 585 33.19 19.76 -22.01
C LEU A 585 32.35 18.68 -22.69
N LEU A 586 31.10 18.46 -22.26
CA LEU A 586 30.18 17.51 -22.91
C LEU A 586 29.94 17.88 -24.38
N ARG A 587 29.71 19.16 -24.68
CA ARG A 587 29.54 19.61 -26.08
C ARG A 587 30.76 19.33 -26.96
N GLN A 588 31.97 19.39 -26.39
CA GLN A 588 33.20 19.11 -27.13
C GLN A 588 33.38 17.61 -27.41
N VAL A 589 33.04 16.74 -26.46
CA VAL A 589 33.28 15.29 -26.59
C VAL A 589 32.14 14.54 -27.27
N LEU A 590 30.90 15.08 -27.25
CA LEU A 590 29.71 14.41 -27.74
C LEU A 590 29.83 13.86 -29.18
N PRO A 591 30.35 14.61 -30.18
CA PRO A 591 30.47 14.09 -31.54
C PRO A 591 31.40 12.87 -31.64
N GLY A 592 32.43 12.82 -30.78
CA GLY A 592 33.32 11.66 -30.70
C GLY A 592 32.62 10.45 -30.10
N LEU A 593 31.82 10.65 -29.05
CA LEU A 593 31.05 9.57 -28.44
C LEU A 593 30.00 8.99 -29.40
N GLU A 594 29.30 9.85 -30.13
CA GLU A 594 28.31 9.46 -31.15
C GLU A 594 28.93 8.64 -32.29
N ALA A 595 30.21 8.87 -32.59
CA ALA A 595 30.95 8.11 -33.60
C ALA A 595 31.51 6.77 -33.07
N GLU A 596 31.74 6.66 -31.76
CA GLU A 596 32.39 5.51 -31.14
C GLU A 596 31.40 4.45 -30.60
N PHE A 597 30.25 4.86 -30.08
CA PHE A 597 29.29 3.99 -29.38
C PHE A 597 28.03 3.74 -30.21
N ARG A 598 27.31 2.64 -29.92
CA ARG A 598 26.07 2.25 -30.61
C ARG A 598 25.08 3.41 -30.72
N ARG A 599 24.90 4.12 -29.61
CA ARG A 599 24.02 5.28 -29.51
C ARG A 599 24.41 6.12 -28.30
N VAL A 600 24.26 7.44 -28.42
CA VAL A 600 24.43 8.37 -27.32
C VAL A 600 23.18 9.23 -27.18
N THR A 601 22.65 9.31 -25.96
CA THR A 601 21.51 10.15 -25.60
C THR A 601 21.95 11.14 -24.54
N LEU A 602 22.01 12.43 -24.89
CA LEU A 602 22.26 13.51 -23.94
C LEU A 602 20.94 14.17 -23.54
N VAL A 603 20.64 14.17 -22.26
CA VAL A 603 19.45 14.79 -21.65
C VAL A 603 19.89 15.99 -20.84
N HIS A 604 19.30 17.16 -21.11
CA HIS A 604 19.49 18.35 -20.27
C HIS A 604 18.26 18.58 -19.42
N ARG A 605 18.42 18.57 -18.09
CA ARG A 605 17.33 18.90 -17.17
C ARG A 605 17.82 19.28 -15.77
N ASP A 606 17.48 20.50 -15.35
CA ASP A 606 17.65 20.94 -13.97
C ASP A 606 16.55 20.40 -13.05
N PHE A 607 16.93 20.00 -11.84
CA PHE A 607 16.01 19.54 -10.80
C PHE A 607 16.01 20.46 -9.57
N GLY A 608 16.85 21.50 -9.55
CA GLY A 608 16.80 22.59 -8.58
C GLY A 608 17.20 22.18 -7.17
N LEU A 609 18.04 21.14 -7.02
CA LEU A 609 18.47 20.70 -5.70
C LEU A 609 19.45 21.69 -5.07
N GLN A 610 18.96 22.44 -4.08
CA GLN A 610 19.77 23.28 -3.20
C GLN A 610 19.78 22.69 -1.78
N LEU A 611 20.97 22.32 -1.30
CA LEU A 611 21.18 21.81 0.05
C LEU A 611 21.77 22.91 0.92
N ALA A 612 21.17 23.12 2.11
CA ALA A 612 21.76 23.93 3.16
C ALA A 612 22.54 22.96 4.08
N GLY A 613 23.85 22.86 3.89
CA GLY A 613 24.72 21.98 4.69
C GLY A 613 25.32 20.78 3.92
N PRO A 614 26.20 20.01 4.59
CA PRO A 614 26.89 18.88 3.98
C PRO A 614 25.97 17.76 3.48
N ARG A 615 26.32 17.17 2.34
CA ARG A 615 25.48 16.18 1.64
C ARG A 615 25.21 14.89 2.44
N TRP A 616 26.02 14.58 3.46
CA TRP A 616 25.90 13.39 4.31
C TRP A 616 25.03 13.60 5.55
N GLU A 617 24.56 14.81 5.83
CA GLU A 617 23.74 15.05 7.02
C GLU A 617 22.41 14.29 6.97
N PRO A 618 21.95 13.68 8.09
CA PRO A 618 20.72 12.89 8.10
C PRO A 618 19.47 13.66 7.65
N GLY A 619 19.37 14.94 8.02
CA GLY A 619 18.21 15.79 7.71
C GLY A 619 18.08 16.16 6.23
N VAL A 620 19.12 15.95 5.41
CA VAL A 620 19.07 16.24 3.97
C VAL A 620 18.93 14.98 3.10
N GLN A 621 19.12 13.78 3.66
CA GLN A 621 19.16 12.53 2.89
C GLN A 621 17.88 12.27 2.11
N ARG A 622 16.70 12.45 2.72
CA ARG A 622 15.42 12.20 2.03
C ARG A 622 15.26 13.08 0.79
N ARG A 623 15.47 14.40 0.95
CA ARG A 623 15.33 15.36 -0.15
C ARG A 623 16.37 15.11 -1.25
N ARG A 624 17.64 14.87 -0.88
CA ARG A 624 18.71 14.58 -1.85
C ARG A 624 18.41 13.30 -2.64
N ARG A 625 18.12 12.20 -1.95
CA ARG A 625 17.86 10.89 -2.58
C ARG A 625 16.57 10.88 -3.40
N SER A 626 15.56 11.66 -2.99
CA SER A 626 14.36 11.90 -3.80
C SER A 626 14.69 12.56 -5.13
N VAL A 627 15.52 13.61 -5.14
CA VAL A 627 15.92 14.25 -6.40
C VAL A 627 16.82 13.33 -7.24
N LEU A 628 17.78 12.65 -6.64
CA LEU A 628 18.62 11.65 -7.35
C LEU A 628 17.77 10.57 -8.04
N ALA A 629 16.77 10.04 -7.34
CA ALA A 629 15.82 9.09 -7.91
C ALA A 629 15.06 9.68 -9.12
N LYS A 630 14.62 10.94 -9.04
CA LYS A 630 13.98 11.62 -10.19
C LYS A 630 14.94 11.81 -11.37
N VAL A 631 16.20 12.15 -11.09
CA VAL A 631 17.25 12.28 -12.11
C VAL A 631 17.47 10.93 -12.80
N ARG A 632 17.70 9.85 -12.03
CA ARG A 632 17.89 8.49 -12.54
C ARG A 632 16.68 8.05 -13.38
N ASN A 633 15.46 8.14 -12.85
CA ASN A 633 14.26 7.74 -13.58
C ASN A 633 14.04 8.56 -14.85
N HIS A 634 14.34 9.86 -14.81
CA HIS A 634 14.21 10.70 -15.99
C HIS A 634 15.20 10.29 -17.07
N LEU A 635 16.47 10.10 -16.71
CA LEU A 635 17.49 9.62 -17.62
C LEU A 635 17.11 8.26 -18.23
N LEU A 636 16.73 7.31 -17.39
CA LEU A 636 16.28 5.97 -17.80
C LEU A 636 15.14 6.07 -18.82
N SER A 637 14.08 6.83 -18.52
CA SER A 637 12.91 6.98 -19.40
C SER A 637 13.22 7.62 -20.76
N ARG A 638 14.33 8.36 -20.87
CA ARG A 638 14.73 9.06 -22.10
C ARG A 638 15.73 8.26 -22.92
N ALA A 639 16.57 7.48 -22.27
CA ALA A 639 17.68 6.79 -22.91
C ALA A 639 17.40 5.29 -23.15
N LEU A 640 16.57 4.63 -22.34
CA LEU A 640 16.27 3.21 -22.51
C LEU A 640 15.33 2.98 -23.69
N THR A 641 15.72 2.08 -24.59
CA THR A 641 14.88 1.66 -25.72
C THR A 641 14.87 0.15 -25.90
N ASP A 642 15.73 -0.41 -26.75
CA ASP A 642 15.84 -1.81 -27.12
C ASP A 642 17.02 -2.53 -26.44
N GLU A 643 17.76 -1.85 -25.56
CA GLU A 643 18.90 -2.46 -24.86
C GLU A 643 18.47 -3.59 -23.91
N GLU A 644 19.24 -4.66 -23.84
CA GLU A 644 18.92 -5.83 -23.00
C GLU A 644 19.29 -5.62 -21.53
N TRP A 645 20.29 -4.77 -21.27
CA TRP A 645 20.80 -4.48 -19.93
C TRP A 645 21.02 -2.99 -19.72
N VAL A 646 20.85 -2.54 -18.47
CA VAL A 646 21.17 -1.19 -18.02
C VAL A 646 22.29 -1.27 -17.00
N LEU A 647 23.40 -0.59 -17.28
CA LEU A 647 24.52 -0.40 -16.35
C LEU A 647 24.49 1.05 -15.83
N TRP A 648 24.11 1.22 -14.57
CA TRP A 648 24.34 2.48 -13.87
C TRP A 648 25.83 2.60 -13.56
N LEU A 649 26.43 3.75 -13.88
CA LEU A 649 27.84 4.02 -13.60
C LEU A 649 27.99 5.51 -13.26
N ASP A 650 28.40 5.82 -12.03
CA ASP A 650 28.67 7.20 -11.61
C ASP A 650 29.95 7.73 -12.30
N VAL A 651 29.98 9.03 -12.57
CA VAL A 651 31.07 9.69 -13.32
C VAL A 651 32.38 9.77 -12.52
N ASP A 652 32.31 9.75 -11.19
CA ASP A 652 33.44 9.86 -10.27
C ASP A 652 34.03 8.51 -9.85
N VAL A 653 33.61 7.41 -10.49
CA VAL A 653 34.29 6.11 -10.39
C VAL A 653 35.61 6.15 -11.15
N THR A 654 36.73 6.03 -10.42
CA THR A 654 38.06 6.26 -10.99
C THR A 654 38.73 5.00 -11.53
N GLY A 655 38.25 3.81 -11.20
CA GLY A 655 38.85 2.58 -11.70
C GLY A 655 37.98 1.34 -11.53
N TYR A 656 38.03 0.46 -12.52
CA TYR A 656 37.39 -0.85 -12.54
C TYR A 656 38.11 -1.73 -13.58
N PRO A 657 38.04 -3.07 -13.47
CA PRO A 657 38.71 -3.93 -14.43
C PRO A 657 38.06 -3.81 -15.82
N ALA A 658 38.86 -3.94 -16.88
CA ALA A 658 38.39 -3.83 -18.26
C ALA A 658 37.25 -4.82 -18.59
N ASP A 659 37.24 -5.99 -17.94
CA ASP A 659 36.21 -7.02 -18.10
C ASP A 659 35.00 -6.87 -17.17
N LEU A 660 34.77 -5.67 -16.59
CA LEU A 660 33.68 -5.36 -15.67
C LEU A 660 32.32 -5.84 -16.19
N VAL A 661 31.96 -5.47 -17.42
CA VAL A 661 30.66 -5.80 -18.02
C VAL A 661 30.52 -7.32 -18.16
N GLN A 662 31.56 -8.00 -18.62
CA GLN A 662 31.57 -9.46 -18.77
C GLN A 662 31.41 -10.17 -17.43
N ARG A 663 32.04 -9.68 -16.36
CA ARG A 663 31.92 -10.27 -15.01
C ARG A 663 30.52 -10.07 -14.42
N LEU A 664 29.93 -8.89 -14.61
CA LEU A 664 28.58 -8.60 -14.13
C LEU A 664 27.54 -9.44 -14.88
N LEU A 665 27.62 -9.51 -16.22
CA LEU A 665 26.76 -10.39 -17.02
C LEU A 665 26.99 -11.87 -16.70
N GLY A 666 28.26 -12.26 -16.52
CA GLY A 666 28.69 -13.63 -16.22
C GLY A 666 28.24 -14.15 -14.86
N ALA A 667 27.77 -13.28 -13.96
CA ALA A 667 27.12 -13.70 -12.71
C ALA A 667 25.78 -14.42 -12.95
N GLY A 668 25.15 -14.20 -14.12
CA GLY A 668 23.90 -14.86 -14.51
C GLY A 668 22.72 -14.52 -13.61
N LYS A 669 22.64 -13.26 -13.13
CA LYS A 669 21.55 -12.74 -12.28
C LYS A 669 21.02 -11.43 -12.86
N ASP A 670 19.76 -11.14 -12.55
CA ASP A 670 19.04 -10.01 -13.15
C ASP A 670 19.44 -8.64 -12.58
N ILE A 671 19.92 -8.61 -11.34
CA ILE A 671 20.43 -7.39 -10.68
C ILE A 671 21.74 -7.73 -9.99
N VAL A 672 22.84 -7.13 -10.44
CA VAL A 672 24.19 -7.41 -9.95
C VAL A 672 24.94 -6.12 -9.65
N VAL A 673 25.51 -6.03 -8.45
CA VAL A 673 26.33 -4.91 -7.99
C VAL A 673 27.77 -5.39 -7.70
N PRO A 674 28.82 -4.73 -8.20
CA PRO A 674 30.18 -4.96 -7.76
C PRO A 674 30.42 -4.29 -6.38
N HIS A 675 31.56 -4.59 -5.77
CA HIS A 675 32.00 -3.91 -4.57
C HIS A 675 32.57 -2.52 -4.88
N CYS A 676 31.82 -1.47 -4.57
CA CYS A 676 32.36 -0.12 -4.58
C CYS A 676 33.19 0.16 -3.33
N ALA A 677 34.51 0.22 -3.48
CA ALA A 677 35.48 0.42 -2.41
C ALA A 677 36.19 1.78 -2.54
N THR A 678 36.63 2.33 -1.41
CA THR A 678 37.35 3.62 -1.40
C THR A 678 38.75 3.50 -2.01
N THR A 679 39.39 2.35 -1.82
CA THR A 679 40.70 1.97 -2.37
C THR A 679 40.68 0.47 -2.65
N ALA A 680 41.63 -0.04 -3.44
CA ALA A 680 41.76 -1.48 -3.66
C ALA A 680 41.96 -2.21 -2.32
N GLY A 681 41.13 -3.22 -2.05
CA GLY A 681 41.08 -3.93 -0.77
C GLY A 681 40.54 -3.11 0.42
N GLY A 682 40.11 -1.87 0.19
CA GLY A 682 39.64 -0.92 1.22
C GLY A 682 38.19 -1.16 1.68
N PRO A 683 37.68 -0.26 2.55
CA PRO A 683 36.30 -0.31 3.02
C PRO A 683 35.29 0.02 1.92
N THR A 684 34.06 -0.48 2.09
CA THR A 684 32.94 -0.16 1.18
C THR A 684 32.61 1.33 1.24
N TYR A 685 32.61 1.98 0.07
CA TYR A 685 32.16 3.35 -0.13
C TYR A 685 30.63 3.42 -0.21
N ASP A 686 30.01 2.60 -1.07
CA ASP A 686 28.55 2.61 -1.27
C ASP A 686 27.82 1.78 -0.19
N LEU A 687 27.51 2.44 0.92
CA LEU A 687 26.79 1.87 2.06
C LEU A 687 25.30 1.59 1.79
N ASN A 688 24.80 1.80 0.56
CA ASN A 688 23.45 1.35 0.21
C ASN A 688 23.44 -0.14 -0.19
N THR A 689 24.60 -0.74 -0.45
CA THR A 689 24.71 -2.20 -0.67
C THR A 689 24.99 -2.92 0.64
N PHE A 690 24.05 -3.73 1.11
CA PHE A 690 24.21 -4.47 2.37
C PHE A 690 23.40 -5.76 2.42
N VAL A 691 23.81 -6.64 3.33
CA VAL A 691 23.04 -7.78 3.82
C VAL A 691 22.55 -7.45 5.23
N LEU A 692 21.30 -7.78 5.56
CA LEU A 692 20.79 -7.64 6.92
C LEU A 692 21.44 -8.71 7.81
N HIS A 693 21.96 -8.26 8.96
CA HIS A 693 22.48 -9.17 9.97
C HIS A 693 21.35 -10.12 10.44
N PRO A 694 21.60 -11.41 10.77
CA PRO A 694 20.53 -12.34 11.19
C PRO A 694 19.67 -11.87 12.39
N ARG A 695 20.23 -11.01 13.24
CA ARG A 695 19.53 -10.36 14.37
C ARG A 695 18.77 -9.07 13.99
N ALA A 696 18.77 -8.65 12.74
CA ALA A 696 18.13 -7.41 12.28
C ALA A 696 16.66 -7.33 12.70
N GLY A 697 15.91 -8.43 12.65
CA GLY A 697 14.50 -8.48 13.04
C GLY A 697 14.21 -8.20 14.52
N THR A 698 15.23 -8.26 15.39
CA THR A 698 15.08 -7.98 16.84
C THR A 698 15.64 -6.62 17.25
N LEU A 699 16.24 -5.89 16.31
CA LEU A 699 16.80 -4.56 16.58
C LEU A 699 15.70 -3.49 16.57
N ASN A 700 15.83 -2.50 17.45
CA ASN A 700 14.96 -1.33 17.43
C ASN A 700 15.43 -0.35 16.33
N TRP A 701 14.81 -0.44 15.16
CA TRP A 701 15.07 0.43 14.01
C TRP A 701 14.46 1.83 14.14
N SER A 702 13.42 2.00 14.97
CA SER A 702 12.66 3.26 15.07
C SER A 702 13.53 4.46 15.45
N GLN A 703 14.56 4.24 16.26
CA GLN A 703 15.51 5.29 16.66
C GLN A 703 16.32 5.87 15.48
N TRP A 704 16.42 5.15 14.38
CA TRP A 704 17.16 5.52 13.16
C TRP A 704 16.24 5.93 12.00
N LEU A 705 14.92 5.95 12.22
CA LEU A 705 13.98 6.46 11.24
C LEU A 705 14.03 7.99 11.23
N ARG A 706 14.33 8.58 10.08
CA ARG A 706 14.45 10.03 9.89
C ARG A 706 13.75 10.40 8.59
N ASP A 707 12.75 11.26 8.69
CA ASP A 707 11.91 11.71 7.56
C ASP A 707 11.39 10.55 6.68
N GLY A 708 10.97 9.45 7.35
CA GLY A 708 10.39 8.28 6.71
C GLY A 708 11.39 7.31 6.09
N ILE A 709 12.70 7.57 6.14
CA ILE A 709 13.75 6.64 5.67
C ILE A 709 14.66 6.17 6.81
N LEU A 710 15.13 4.92 6.75
CA LEU A 710 16.07 4.35 7.71
C LEU A 710 17.48 4.86 7.45
N GLN A 711 18.10 5.45 8.46
CA GLN A 711 19.46 5.98 8.40
C GLN A 711 20.30 5.48 9.58
N PRO A 712 20.53 4.16 9.68
CA PRO A 712 21.33 3.58 10.75
C PRO A 712 22.82 3.89 10.58
N PRO A 713 23.62 3.96 11.66
CA PRO A 713 25.07 4.02 11.54
C PRO A 713 25.62 2.71 10.97
N ARG A 714 26.79 2.77 10.34
CA ARG A 714 27.53 1.59 9.88
C ARG A 714 27.70 0.59 11.03
N GLY A 715 27.44 -0.70 10.77
CA GLY A 715 27.47 -1.78 11.77
C GLY A 715 26.17 -2.00 12.55
N PHE A 716 25.17 -1.12 12.43
CA PHE A 716 23.85 -1.36 13.04
C PHE A 716 22.95 -2.18 12.12
N GLY A 717 22.88 -3.48 12.35
CA GLY A 717 21.95 -4.40 11.66
C GLY A 717 22.23 -4.65 10.18
N ARG A 718 23.26 -4.01 9.59
CA ARG A 718 23.69 -4.12 8.20
C ARG A 718 25.15 -4.59 8.14
N VAL A 719 25.45 -5.51 7.23
CA VAL A 719 26.79 -6.03 6.89
C VAL A 719 27.13 -5.60 5.47
N TYR A 720 28.33 -5.05 5.27
CA TYR A 720 28.75 -4.43 4.00
C TYR A 720 29.75 -5.28 3.22
N LEU A 721 29.98 -4.94 1.94
CA LEU A 721 30.72 -5.82 1.01
C LEU A 721 32.19 -6.03 1.38
N ASP A 722 32.82 -5.08 2.08
CA ASP A 722 34.19 -5.26 2.60
C ASP A 722 34.28 -6.37 3.65
N GLU A 723 33.20 -6.63 4.39
CA GLU A 723 33.08 -7.73 5.35
C GLU A 723 32.72 -9.07 4.67
N LEU A 724 32.37 -9.05 3.37
CA LEU A 724 31.85 -10.20 2.63
C LEU A 724 32.79 -10.71 1.53
N ARG A 725 34.03 -10.19 1.47
CA ARG A 725 35.08 -10.67 0.55
C ARG A 725 35.35 -12.16 0.71
N GLY A 726 35.68 -12.82 -0.40
CA GLY A 726 35.94 -14.25 -0.46
C GLY A 726 34.68 -15.13 -0.47
N GLN A 727 33.48 -14.55 -0.40
CA GLN A 727 32.22 -15.30 -0.45
C GLN A 727 31.70 -15.54 -1.87
N GLY A 728 32.38 -15.01 -2.89
CA GLY A 728 31.93 -15.11 -4.28
C GLY A 728 30.61 -14.37 -4.50
N LEU A 729 29.73 -14.91 -5.36
CA LEU A 729 28.42 -14.30 -5.61
C LEU A 729 27.48 -14.47 -4.42
N ILE A 730 27.01 -13.36 -3.84
CA ILE A 730 26.12 -13.36 -2.67
C ILE A 730 24.80 -12.66 -2.96
N ARG A 731 23.73 -13.09 -2.28
CA ARG A 731 22.45 -12.38 -2.29
C ARG A 731 22.51 -11.22 -1.30
N VAL A 732 22.01 -10.05 -1.69
CA VAL A 732 21.98 -8.84 -0.85
C VAL A 732 20.55 -8.36 -0.62
N ASP A 733 20.34 -7.66 0.50
CA ASP A 733 19.05 -7.06 0.85
C ASP A 733 18.85 -5.68 0.21
N SER A 734 19.94 -5.03 -0.18
CA SER A 734 19.90 -3.72 -0.80
C SER A 734 21.08 -3.53 -1.74
N VAL A 735 20.93 -2.65 -2.73
CA VAL A 735 21.98 -2.28 -3.68
C VAL A 735 22.25 -0.79 -3.70
N GLY A 736 23.49 -0.50 -4.06
CA GLY A 736 24.01 0.81 -4.37
C GLY A 736 23.80 1.25 -5.81
N GLY A 737 24.04 2.52 -6.06
CA GLY A 737 23.84 3.16 -7.36
C GLY A 737 25.13 3.51 -8.09
N THR A 738 26.30 3.38 -7.44
CA THR A 738 27.59 3.79 -8.01
C THR A 738 28.01 2.95 -9.20
N THR A 739 27.78 1.66 -9.13
CA THR A 739 27.83 0.78 -10.30
C THR A 739 26.78 -0.30 -10.10
N LEU A 740 25.81 -0.44 -10.99
CA LEU A 740 24.70 -1.39 -10.84
C LEU A 740 24.23 -1.88 -12.20
N LEU A 741 24.32 -3.20 -12.43
CA LEU A 741 23.77 -3.84 -13.62
C LEU A 741 22.35 -4.35 -13.33
N VAL A 742 21.41 -4.00 -14.20
CA VAL A 742 19.99 -4.38 -14.12
C VAL A 742 19.54 -4.89 -15.49
N ARG A 743 18.82 -6.03 -15.53
CA ARG A 743 18.16 -6.51 -16.75
C ARG A 743 17.12 -5.49 -17.19
N ALA A 744 17.19 -5.01 -18.42
CA ALA A 744 16.42 -3.86 -18.87
C ALA A 744 14.90 -4.08 -18.82
N ASP A 745 14.44 -5.33 -19.01
CA ASP A 745 13.02 -5.67 -18.91
C ASP A 745 12.44 -5.32 -17.55
N LEU A 746 13.20 -5.47 -16.46
CA LEU A 746 12.72 -5.06 -15.14
C LEU A 746 12.36 -3.58 -15.11
N HIS A 747 13.15 -2.72 -15.77
CA HIS A 747 12.85 -1.31 -15.88
C HIS A 747 11.63 -1.04 -16.78
N ARG A 748 11.45 -1.80 -17.86
CA ARG A 748 10.25 -1.74 -18.71
C ARG A 748 8.99 -2.20 -17.96
N ASP A 749 9.15 -3.16 -17.06
CA ASP A 749 8.11 -3.73 -16.21
C ASP A 749 7.81 -2.86 -14.97
N GLY A 750 8.44 -1.69 -14.86
CA GLY A 750 8.15 -0.68 -13.83
C GLY A 750 9.12 -0.65 -12.65
N LEU A 751 10.22 -1.39 -12.67
CA LEU A 751 11.30 -1.21 -11.69
C LEU A 751 11.91 0.18 -11.87
N ILE A 752 11.84 1.00 -10.83
CA ILE A 752 12.37 2.37 -10.85
C ILE A 752 13.15 2.64 -9.57
N PHE A 753 13.80 3.80 -9.51
CA PHE A 753 14.31 4.37 -8.27
C PHE A 753 13.18 5.15 -7.61
N PRO A 754 12.54 4.69 -6.52
CA PRO A 754 11.45 5.43 -5.91
C PRO A 754 11.96 6.76 -5.35
N SER A 755 11.33 7.85 -5.78
CA SER A 755 11.63 9.21 -5.30
C SER A 755 10.97 9.55 -3.96
N PHE A 756 10.32 8.56 -3.36
CA PHE A 756 9.63 8.62 -2.08
C PHE A 756 10.06 7.41 -1.21
N PRO A 757 9.84 7.47 0.11
CA PRO A 757 10.14 6.32 0.97
C PRO A 757 9.28 5.10 0.60
N TYR A 758 9.94 4.00 0.25
CA TYR A 758 9.36 2.70 -0.06
C TYR A 758 9.82 1.69 0.98
N GLN A 759 8.92 1.23 1.86
CA GLN A 759 9.26 0.40 3.03
C GLN A 759 10.39 1.01 3.92
N HIS A 760 10.36 2.33 4.10
CA HIS A 760 11.42 3.10 4.78
C HIS A 760 12.80 3.11 4.09
N LEU A 761 12.88 2.68 2.84
CA LEU A 761 14.05 2.79 1.97
C LEU A 761 13.76 3.82 0.87
N ILE A 762 14.75 4.30 0.14
CA ILE A 762 14.54 5.28 -0.94
C ILE A 762 15.59 5.09 -2.03
N GLU A 763 15.28 5.52 -3.26
CA GLU A 763 16.23 5.54 -4.37
C GLU A 763 16.83 4.14 -4.62
N THR A 764 18.13 3.87 -4.46
CA THR A 764 18.69 2.55 -4.77
C THR A 764 18.28 1.46 -3.77
N GLU A 765 18.18 1.80 -2.48
CA GLU A 765 17.68 0.87 -1.46
C GLU A 765 16.19 0.58 -1.71
N GLY A 766 15.45 1.60 -2.16
CA GLY A 766 14.04 1.45 -2.55
C GLY A 766 13.88 0.61 -3.82
N LEU A 767 14.77 0.75 -4.80
CA LEU A 767 14.80 -0.11 -6.00
C LEU A 767 15.02 -1.57 -5.61
N ALA A 768 15.92 -1.87 -4.67
CA ALA A 768 16.13 -3.24 -4.21
C ALA A 768 14.89 -3.82 -3.53
N ALA A 769 14.15 -3.01 -2.76
CA ALA A 769 12.88 -3.41 -2.18
C ALA A 769 11.79 -3.61 -3.23
N MET A 770 11.68 -2.71 -4.21
CA MET A 770 10.75 -2.87 -5.34
C MET A 770 11.08 -4.12 -6.16
N ALA A 771 12.36 -4.38 -6.46
CA ALA A 771 12.80 -5.59 -7.15
C ALA A 771 12.39 -6.86 -6.39
N ARG A 772 12.54 -6.87 -5.06
CA ARG A 772 12.09 -7.97 -4.20
C ARG A 772 10.58 -8.18 -4.27
N ASP A 773 9.82 -7.10 -4.27
CA ASP A 773 8.36 -7.13 -4.42
C ASP A 773 7.94 -7.58 -5.84
N MET A 774 8.78 -7.33 -6.85
CA MET A 774 8.66 -7.87 -8.22
C MET A 774 9.23 -9.30 -8.36
N GLY A 775 9.49 -10.00 -7.25
CA GLY A 775 9.99 -11.38 -7.26
C GLY A 775 11.47 -11.54 -7.66
N THR A 776 12.20 -10.44 -7.86
CA THR A 776 13.60 -10.44 -8.29
C THR A 776 14.55 -10.21 -7.12
N ALA A 777 15.59 -11.04 -7.01
CA ALA A 777 16.62 -10.87 -5.99
C ALA A 777 17.80 -10.03 -6.51
N CYS A 778 18.36 -9.20 -5.63
CA CYS A 778 19.61 -8.51 -5.87
C CYS A 778 20.82 -9.33 -5.43
N TRP A 779 21.91 -9.24 -6.18
CA TRP A 779 23.13 -9.98 -5.94
C TRP A 779 24.35 -9.06 -5.97
N ALA A 780 25.38 -9.42 -5.23
CA ALA A 780 26.64 -8.70 -5.20
C ALA A 780 27.83 -9.62 -5.48
N LEU A 781 28.88 -9.05 -6.06
CA LEU A 781 30.20 -9.64 -6.21
C LEU A 781 31.18 -8.88 -5.29
N PRO A 782 31.39 -9.31 -4.03
CA PRO A 782 32.24 -8.63 -3.06
C PRO A 782 33.73 -8.55 -3.47
N ASP A 783 34.15 -9.48 -4.34
CA ASP A 783 35.53 -9.61 -4.84
C ASP A 783 35.76 -8.85 -6.17
N LEU A 784 34.70 -8.33 -6.80
CA LEU A 784 34.80 -7.48 -7.98
C LEU A 784 34.79 -6.02 -7.55
N GLU A 785 35.94 -5.38 -7.52
CA GLU A 785 36.06 -4.00 -7.05
C GLU A 785 35.85 -2.96 -8.16
N VAL A 786 35.11 -1.91 -7.81
CA VAL A 786 35.11 -0.62 -8.49
C VAL A 786 35.53 0.46 -7.49
N LEU A 787 36.40 1.37 -7.91
CA LEU A 787 37.08 2.31 -7.02
C LEU A 787 36.41 3.69 -7.08
N HIS A 788 36.02 4.18 -5.91
CA HIS A 788 35.52 5.54 -5.71
C HIS A 788 36.28 6.18 -4.54
N PRO A 789 37.37 6.93 -4.81
CA PRO A 789 38.17 7.54 -3.76
C PRO A 789 37.37 8.58 -2.98
N HIS A 790 37.71 8.79 -1.71
CA HIS A 790 37.15 9.89 -0.95
C HIS A 790 37.63 11.23 -1.53
N HIS A 791 36.75 12.22 -1.67
CA HIS A 791 37.08 13.54 -2.23
C HIS A 791 38.26 14.27 -1.55
N ALA A 792 38.74 13.82 -0.39
CA ALA A 792 39.95 14.34 0.25
C ALA A 792 41.26 13.93 -0.45
N ASP A 793 41.24 12.89 -1.29
CA ASP A 793 42.42 12.34 -1.97
C ASP A 793 42.62 12.87 -3.41
N VAL A 794 41.67 13.67 -3.92
CA VAL A 794 41.82 14.37 -5.21
C VAL A 794 42.54 15.69 -4.93
N ALA A 795 43.87 15.64 -4.88
CA ALA A 795 44.73 16.79 -4.66
C ALA A 795 44.37 17.96 -5.60
N GLU A 796 44.06 19.12 -5.02
CA GLU A 796 44.09 20.40 -5.73
C GLU A 796 45.48 20.56 -6.38
N PRO A 797 45.58 21.01 -7.64
CA PRO A 797 46.86 21.37 -8.21
C PRO A 797 47.43 22.53 -7.39
N LEU A 798 48.57 22.29 -6.74
CA LEU A 798 49.40 23.31 -6.09
C LEU A 798 49.70 24.43 -7.09
N VAL A 799 48.90 25.49 -7.07
CA VAL A 799 49.26 26.76 -7.70
C VAL A 799 50.20 27.48 -6.75
N HIS A 800 51.50 27.31 -7.02
CA HIS A 800 52.55 28.22 -6.56
C HIS A 800 52.21 29.65 -7.00
N HIS A 801 52.07 30.59 -6.05
CA HIS A 801 52.48 32.00 -6.12
C HIS A 801 52.44 32.54 -4.67
N MET A 802 53.58 32.84 -4.01
CA MET A 802 54.17 34.19 -3.92
C MET A 802 53.10 35.25 -3.65
N GLU A 803 52.98 35.89 -2.48
CA GLU A 803 53.94 36.43 -1.50
C GLU A 803 53.37 36.35 -0.07
#